data_AF-A0A7C7YVS0-F1
#
_entry.id   AF-A0A7C7YVS0-F1
#
_cell.length_a   1.000
_cell.length_b   1.000
_cell.length_c   1.000
_cell.angle_alpha   90.00
_cell.angle_beta   90.00
_cell.angle_gamma   90.00
#
_symmetry.space_group_name_H-M   'P 1'
#
loop_
_entity.id
_entity.type
_entity.pdbx_description
1 polymer ?
#
loop_
_entity_poly.entity_id
_entity_poly.type
_entity_poly.pdbx_seq_one_letter_code
_entity_poly.pdbx_strand_id
1 'polypeptide(L)'
;MTGRTTPGFVRFAAALLLIVAFALASGAQTPRVNREQMWPAPSAEDWARPCLISWQRTWQDAVEVSRRTQRPLMIAVNMDGEIASEHWAGIRYREADTARLYEPFVCVIASVYRHNARDYNSRGERILCPRFGSVTCGEHISIEPELYQTYFEGKRIAPRHIGVELDKREIMDVYYALDIQSVKLAIHAGAADRPYTPRVDTSGDRSLVQLVASPDMAHRRIVEQAYSKGDFAVRQELLQAAARIHDIDHIDLLRRALFGDDAELSAIAFAVLCQTNSESAVDLLAAVLRLPMSAEDRQPLLEALERLSATWPRAGDIATVHRGLAQPSTALAEQVGAGEPVGSASYATHVALESRLERTADQAHREPLDADHQLDIAGAFLALAVRPEASARHARVLFDDALRAARKAEELGATGWRVDSILGLVNHYMGQRGKAQRRIERALTVLPAGADDWNSMAVLELFAQSREARIRRAAERRRQWPAEWLSDLQAAFETLACHPFGTDGQVAAHHDFLLELGAGAQAAIALDRGLARFKDSWLLHDRLRGRALESALDGSLEAGLGGGSGGLEAIYAAMLAEPDASPNLPWFAGYASFVAAEYLRRAGAAAEAGEAYERAMAHFERAATQVPKNRSSSDHYIALAIAAQARMALEEGQYHEAHGLLLESFGRSPGAAGHLDGLNLTPVMSAKALLERLAKEGHEDLVASLQEALENLPEEAREAPEFERNARGQEPSRDARRFGGGR
;
A
#
# COMPACT_ATOMS: atom_id res chain seq x y z
N MET A 1 -4.01 41.88 -77.01
CA MET A 1 -2.60 41.78 -77.45
C MET A 1 -1.72 41.80 -76.21
N THR A 2 -0.77 40.87 -76.22
CA THR A 2 0.03 40.33 -75.12
C THR A 2 1.28 41.16 -74.77
N GLY A 3 1.73 41.09 -73.51
CA GLY A 3 3.10 41.42 -73.07
C GLY A 3 3.13 42.19 -71.73
N ARG A 4 3.36 41.53 -70.58
CA ARG A 4 4.65 41.28 -69.89
C ARG A 4 5.47 42.55 -69.55
N THR A 5 5.54 42.86 -68.26
CA THR A 5 6.75 43.37 -67.57
C THR A 5 6.77 42.90 -66.11
N THR A 6 7.93 42.42 -65.67
CA THR A 6 8.29 41.73 -64.40
C THR A 6 8.53 42.68 -63.22
N PRO A 7 8.32 42.24 -61.95
CA PRO A 7 8.78 42.95 -60.76
C PRO A 7 9.96 42.20 -60.10
N GLY A 8 11.15 42.76 -60.21
CA GLY A 8 12.29 42.43 -59.36
C GLY A 8 12.98 43.72 -59.01
N PHE A 9 12.92 44.14 -57.74
CA PHE A 9 13.97 44.92 -57.06
C PHE A 9 13.61 45.31 -55.61
N VAL A 10 12.35 45.17 -55.15
CA VAL A 10 11.95 45.63 -53.79
C VAL A 10 12.07 44.56 -52.70
N ARG A 11 12.25 43.27 -53.05
CA ARG A 11 12.32 42.17 -52.05
C ARG A 11 13.72 41.86 -51.50
N PHE A 12 14.79 42.45 -52.03
CA PHE A 12 16.15 42.13 -51.56
C PHE A 12 16.66 43.01 -50.41
N ALA A 13 16.10 44.22 -50.21
CA ALA A 13 16.53 45.12 -49.13
C ALA A 13 15.92 44.78 -47.76
N ALA A 14 14.72 44.18 -47.72
CA ALA A 14 14.07 43.79 -46.45
C ALA A 14 14.62 42.47 -45.87
N ALA A 15 15.18 41.59 -46.69
CA ALA A 15 15.77 40.33 -46.23
C ALA A 15 17.17 40.52 -45.62
N LEU A 16 17.93 41.53 -46.06
CA LEU A 16 19.29 41.75 -45.54
C LEU A 16 19.29 42.47 -44.17
N LEU A 17 18.28 43.28 -43.87
CA LEU A 17 18.14 43.96 -42.58
C LEU A 17 17.58 43.04 -41.47
N LEU A 18 16.87 41.96 -41.81
CA LEU A 18 16.44 40.94 -40.84
C LEU A 18 17.56 39.93 -40.49
N ILE A 19 18.53 39.73 -41.39
CA ILE A 19 19.66 38.82 -41.14
C ILE A 19 20.72 39.47 -40.24
N VAL A 20 20.88 40.81 -40.30
CA VAL A 20 21.82 41.52 -39.41
C VAL A 20 21.25 41.70 -37.98
N ALA A 21 19.92 41.75 -37.82
CA ALA A 21 19.29 41.78 -36.49
C ALA A 21 19.34 40.42 -35.76
N PHE A 22 19.38 39.30 -36.48
CA PHE A 22 19.57 37.97 -35.88
C PHE A 22 21.05 37.63 -35.59
N ALA A 23 22.00 38.29 -36.25
CA ALA A 23 23.43 38.05 -36.04
C ALA A 23 24.03 38.79 -34.83
N LEU A 24 23.36 39.83 -34.32
CA LEU A 24 23.83 40.61 -33.15
C LEU A 24 23.14 40.22 -31.83
N ALA A 25 22.18 39.29 -31.86
CA ALA A 25 21.62 38.63 -30.67
C ALA A 25 22.28 37.26 -30.39
N SER A 26 23.40 36.96 -31.05
CA SER A 26 24.39 35.98 -30.58
C SER A 26 25.15 36.60 -29.40
N GLY A 27 24.40 36.92 -28.34
CA GLY A 27 24.97 37.23 -27.04
C GLY A 27 25.93 36.13 -26.66
N ALA A 28 27.07 36.54 -26.11
CA ALA A 28 28.13 35.70 -25.61
C ALA A 28 27.61 34.33 -25.15
N GLN A 29 28.24 33.24 -25.63
CA GLN A 29 28.13 31.95 -24.97
C GLN A 29 28.49 32.16 -23.50
N THR A 30 27.46 32.34 -22.67
CA THR A 30 27.59 32.28 -21.22
C THR A 30 28.35 31.00 -20.92
N PRO A 31 29.33 31.02 -20.00
CA PRO A 31 30.01 29.81 -19.56
C PRO A 31 28.97 28.72 -19.34
N ARG A 32 29.19 27.51 -19.87
CA ARG A 32 28.29 26.37 -19.66
C ARG A 32 28.24 26.09 -18.16
N VAL A 33 27.33 26.77 -17.46
CA VAL A 33 26.99 26.46 -16.07
C VAL A 33 26.37 25.07 -16.11
N ASN A 34 26.97 24.12 -15.42
CA ASN A 34 26.42 22.77 -15.33
C ASN A 34 25.01 22.86 -14.70
N ARG A 35 24.09 21.97 -15.09
CA ARG A 35 22.71 21.92 -14.57
C ARG A 35 22.67 21.93 -13.04
N GLU A 36 23.63 21.28 -12.39
CA GLU A 36 23.77 21.23 -10.92
C GLU A 36 24.20 22.57 -10.31
N GLN A 37 24.97 23.38 -11.03
CA GLN A 37 25.34 24.74 -10.61
C GLN A 37 24.17 25.73 -10.78
N MET A 38 23.28 25.44 -11.74
CA MET A 38 22.09 26.24 -12.02
C MET A 38 20.95 25.95 -11.04
N TRP A 39 20.82 24.69 -10.63
CA TRP A 39 19.82 24.21 -9.68
C TRP A 39 20.53 23.56 -8.49
N PRO A 40 21.15 24.35 -7.59
CA PRO A 40 21.84 23.78 -6.45
C PRO A 40 20.86 22.94 -5.62
N ALA A 41 21.31 21.75 -5.23
CA ALA A 41 20.53 20.86 -4.39
C ALA A 41 20.23 21.55 -3.03
N PRO A 42 19.01 21.44 -2.50
CA PRO A 42 18.69 22.01 -1.20
C PRO A 42 19.50 21.34 -0.09
N SER A 43 20.01 22.15 0.83
CA SER A 43 20.63 21.68 2.08
C SER A 43 19.56 21.24 3.11
N ALA A 44 20.00 20.60 4.20
CA ALA A 44 19.12 20.28 5.32
C ALA A 44 18.51 21.55 5.96
N GLU A 45 19.28 22.64 6.02
CA GLU A 45 18.79 23.94 6.50
C GLU A 45 17.70 24.51 5.57
N ASP A 46 17.86 24.34 4.26
CA ASP A 46 16.85 24.75 3.28
C ASP A 46 15.51 24.04 3.52
N TRP A 47 15.55 22.71 3.69
CA TRP A 47 14.35 21.92 3.99
C TRP A 47 13.70 22.25 5.34
N ALA A 48 14.48 22.70 6.31
CA ALA A 48 13.98 23.07 7.64
C ALA A 48 13.20 24.41 7.65
N ARG A 49 13.43 25.31 6.69
CA ARG A 49 12.65 26.56 6.55
C ARG A 49 11.20 26.24 6.20
N PRO A 50 10.18 27.00 6.62
CA PRO A 50 8.79 26.69 6.23
C PRO A 50 8.52 26.98 4.75
N CYS A 51 7.64 26.20 4.12
CA CYS A 51 7.05 26.58 2.83
C CYS A 51 6.15 27.80 3.02
N LEU A 52 6.36 28.83 2.21
CA LEU A 52 5.66 30.11 2.30
C LEU A 52 4.47 30.22 1.33
N ILE A 53 4.36 29.31 0.37
CA ILE A 53 3.25 29.29 -0.59
C ILE A 53 2.03 28.62 0.05
N SER A 54 0.87 29.28 -0.05
CA SER A 54 -0.41 28.74 0.41
C SER A 54 -1.09 27.98 -0.71
N TRP A 55 -0.96 26.66 -0.69
CA TRP A 55 -1.59 25.75 -1.64
C TRP A 55 -3.01 25.40 -1.18
N GLN A 56 -3.96 25.44 -2.10
CA GLN A 56 -5.33 24.97 -1.86
C GLN A 56 -5.36 23.44 -1.85
N ARG A 57 -6.26 22.88 -1.03
CA ARG A 57 -6.32 21.43 -0.74
C ARG A 57 -6.92 20.61 -1.85
N THR A 58 -7.87 21.19 -2.60
CA THR A 58 -8.54 20.56 -3.74
C THR A 58 -8.59 21.53 -4.91
N TRP A 59 -8.75 20.99 -6.11
CA TRP A 59 -8.94 21.80 -7.30
C TRP A 59 -10.26 22.60 -7.24
N GLN A 60 -11.33 21.98 -6.75
CA GLN A 60 -12.66 22.58 -6.63
C GLN A 60 -12.63 23.78 -5.68
N ASP A 61 -11.94 23.66 -4.54
CA ASP A 61 -11.73 24.78 -3.61
C ASP A 61 -10.94 25.90 -4.29
N ALA A 62 -9.87 25.58 -5.02
CA ALA A 62 -9.07 26.57 -5.71
C ALA A 62 -9.89 27.36 -6.74
N VAL A 63 -10.69 26.68 -7.55
CA VAL A 63 -11.59 27.30 -8.53
C VAL A 63 -12.60 28.21 -7.84
N GLU A 64 -13.20 27.77 -6.74
CA GLU A 64 -14.18 28.58 -6.01
C GLU A 64 -13.55 29.81 -5.34
N VAL A 65 -12.36 29.66 -4.73
CA VAL A 65 -11.60 30.79 -4.17
C VAL A 65 -11.21 31.78 -5.28
N SER A 66 -10.74 31.28 -6.41
CA SER A 66 -10.39 32.07 -7.59
C SER A 66 -11.59 32.87 -8.08
N ARG A 67 -12.77 32.23 -8.22
CA ARG A 67 -14.02 32.89 -8.59
C ARG A 67 -14.43 33.98 -7.59
N ARG A 68 -14.36 33.70 -6.28
CA ARG A 68 -14.75 34.66 -5.22
C ARG A 68 -13.82 35.86 -5.16
N THR A 69 -12.52 35.65 -5.32
CA THR A 69 -11.47 36.67 -5.18
C THR A 69 -11.09 37.35 -6.48
N GLN A 70 -11.53 36.83 -7.63
CA GLN A 70 -11.12 37.26 -8.98
C GLN A 70 -9.60 37.15 -9.22
N ARG A 71 -8.93 36.30 -8.45
CA ARG A 71 -7.52 35.95 -8.63
C ARG A 71 -7.40 34.78 -9.60
N PRO A 72 -6.38 34.75 -10.47
CA PRO A 72 -6.16 33.64 -11.39
C PRO A 72 -5.62 32.42 -10.60
N LEU A 73 -5.66 31.25 -11.22
CA LEU A 73 -5.08 30.03 -10.67
C LEU A 73 -3.60 29.92 -11.05
N MET A 74 -2.78 29.45 -10.12
CA MET A 74 -1.41 29.01 -10.36
C MET A 74 -1.33 27.51 -10.12
N ILE A 75 -1.00 26.76 -11.16
CA ILE A 75 -0.74 25.33 -11.09
C ILE A 75 0.77 25.12 -11.12
N ALA A 76 1.32 24.52 -10.07
CA ALA A 76 2.69 24.04 -10.05
C ALA A 76 2.72 22.50 -10.15
N VAL A 77 3.70 21.95 -10.86
CA VAL A 77 3.94 20.50 -10.98
C VAL A 77 5.38 20.20 -10.57
N ASN A 78 5.55 19.30 -9.58
CA ASN A 78 6.85 18.90 -9.06
C ASN A 78 7.00 17.37 -9.06
N MET A 79 8.19 16.88 -9.43
CA MET A 79 8.55 15.46 -9.41
C MET A 79 9.78 15.22 -8.53
N ASP A 80 9.73 14.18 -7.70
CA ASP A 80 10.85 13.78 -6.86
C ASP A 80 12.03 13.31 -7.72
N GLY A 81 13.25 13.67 -7.30
CA GLY A 81 14.49 13.32 -8.00
C GLY A 81 14.75 14.15 -9.26
N GLU A 82 13.82 15.00 -9.68
CA GLU A 82 14.08 15.99 -10.73
C GLU A 82 14.70 17.24 -10.08
N ILE A 83 15.94 17.57 -10.49
CA ILE A 83 16.79 18.57 -9.81
C ILE A 83 16.11 19.93 -9.67
N ALA A 84 15.40 20.41 -10.69
CA ALA A 84 14.74 21.71 -10.61
C ALA A 84 13.51 21.66 -9.68
N SER A 85 12.77 20.56 -9.65
CA SER A 85 11.67 20.31 -8.72
C SER A 85 12.14 20.21 -7.27
N GLU A 86 13.29 19.58 -7.02
CA GLU A 86 13.97 19.60 -5.72
C GLU A 86 14.35 21.02 -5.32
N HIS A 87 14.96 21.77 -6.23
CA HIS A 87 15.36 23.16 -6.00
C HIS A 87 14.14 24.07 -5.70
N TRP A 88 13.04 23.92 -6.43
CA TRP A 88 11.82 24.71 -6.18
C TRP A 88 11.20 24.37 -4.82
N ALA A 89 11.05 23.10 -4.49
CA ALA A 89 10.43 22.66 -3.24
C ALA A 89 11.30 22.92 -1.99
N GLY A 90 12.61 22.73 -2.12
CA GLY A 90 13.55 22.89 -1.01
C GLY A 90 14.00 24.33 -0.80
N ILE A 91 14.04 25.16 -1.84
CA ILE A 91 14.55 26.53 -1.74
C ILE A 91 13.48 27.56 -2.11
N ARG A 92 13.00 27.55 -3.36
CA ARG A 92 12.24 28.69 -3.90
C ARG A 92 10.89 28.90 -3.24
N TYR A 93 10.12 27.85 -2.97
CA TYR A 93 8.84 27.98 -2.26
C TYR A 93 8.99 28.42 -0.79
N ARG A 94 10.22 28.55 -0.29
CA ARG A 94 10.57 28.97 1.09
C ARG A 94 11.18 30.38 1.13
N GLU A 95 11.34 31.04 -0.02
CA GLU A 95 11.87 32.40 -0.13
C GLU A 95 10.75 33.44 -0.16
N ALA A 96 10.89 34.51 0.63
CA ALA A 96 9.89 35.58 0.71
C ALA A 96 9.63 36.26 -0.65
N ASP A 97 10.67 36.52 -1.45
CA ASP A 97 10.51 37.15 -2.75
C ASP A 97 9.79 36.26 -3.76
N THR A 98 9.98 34.94 -3.67
CA THR A 98 9.21 34.00 -4.49
C THR A 98 7.76 33.94 -4.01
N ALA A 99 7.51 33.94 -2.70
CA ALA A 99 6.14 33.96 -2.16
C ALA A 99 5.34 35.17 -2.65
N ARG A 100 5.95 36.37 -2.67
CA ARG A 100 5.34 37.58 -3.23
C ARG A 100 4.92 37.45 -4.69
N LEU A 101 5.64 36.66 -5.50
CA LEU A 101 5.26 36.42 -6.89
C LEU A 101 3.99 35.55 -7.02
N TYR A 102 3.71 34.73 -6.01
CA TYR A 102 2.55 33.84 -5.98
C TYR A 102 1.33 34.48 -5.30
N GLU A 103 1.51 35.53 -4.49
CA GLU A 103 0.42 36.27 -3.83
C GLU A 103 -0.73 36.69 -4.76
N PRO A 104 -0.52 37.08 -6.03
CA PRO A 104 -1.64 37.39 -6.92
C PRO A 104 -2.52 36.17 -7.27
N PHE A 105 -2.03 34.94 -7.12
CA PHE A 105 -2.65 33.71 -7.61
C PHE A 105 -3.26 32.85 -6.52
N VAL A 106 -4.36 32.15 -6.82
CA VAL A 106 -4.82 31.01 -6.03
C VAL A 106 -4.03 29.78 -6.45
N CYS A 107 -3.22 29.23 -5.54
CA CYS A 107 -2.19 28.27 -5.90
C CYS A 107 -2.62 26.82 -5.63
N VAL A 108 -2.31 25.91 -6.55
CA VAL A 108 -2.39 24.44 -6.37
C VAL A 108 -1.07 23.80 -6.79
N ILE A 109 -0.75 22.66 -6.19
CA ILE A 109 0.46 21.89 -6.45
C ILE A 109 0.09 20.45 -6.77
N ALA A 110 0.64 19.92 -7.86
CA ALA A 110 0.55 18.50 -8.22
C ALA A 110 1.90 17.82 -8.07
N SER A 111 1.90 16.68 -7.37
CA SER A 111 3.03 15.78 -7.30
C SER A 111 2.55 14.38 -6.96
N VAL A 112 3.08 13.35 -7.64
CA VAL A 112 2.63 11.95 -7.52
C VAL A 112 3.35 11.16 -6.41
N TYR A 113 4.32 11.77 -5.74
CA TYR A 113 5.13 11.09 -4.73
C TYR A 113 4.60 11.34 -3.33
N ARG A 114 4.72 10.34 -2.47
CA ARG A 114 4.29 10.43 -1.07
C ARG A 114 5.52 10.58 -0.17
N HIS A 115 5.52 11.61 0.68
CA HIS A 115 6.60 11.90 1.64
C HIS A 115 6.24 11.55 3.08
N ASN A 116 4.94 11.62 3.41
CA ASN A 116 4.39 11.12 4.67
C ASN A 116 3.61 9.84 4.42
N ALA A 117 3.81 8.81 5.24
CA ALA A 117 3.11 7.54 5.11
C ALA A 117 1.58 7.68 5.11
N ARG A 118 1.06 8.70 5.81
CA ARG A 118 -0.37 9.02 5.93
C ARG A 118 -0.62 10.52 5.89
N ASP A 119 -1.88 10.90 5.67
CA ASP A 119 -2.31 12.29 5.58
C ASP A 119 -2.89 12.83 6.90
N TYR A 120 -3.19 11.95 7.86
CA TYR A 120 -3.75 12.30 9.18
C TYR A 120 -3.09 11.49 10.29
N ASN A 121 -2.89 12.08 11.47
CA ASN A 121 -2.43 11.35 12.66
C ASN A 121 -3.59 10.61 13.37
N SER A 122 -3.28 9.93 14.47
CA SER A 122 -4.24 9.15 15.28
C SER A 122 -5.37 10.00 15.88
N ARG A 123 -5.16 11.31 16.05
CA ARG A 123 -6.17 12.29 16.53
C ARG A 123 -6.95 12.95 15.38
N GLY A 124 -6.78 12.47 14.16
CA GLY A 124 -7.46 13.01 12.99
C GLY A 124 -6.89 14.35 12.51
N GLU A 125 -5.73 14.78 12.98
CA GLU A 125 -5.08 16.01 12.55
C GLU A 125 -4.26 15.80 11.27
N ARG A 126 -4.30 16.77 10.35
CA ARG A 126 -3.55 16.70 9.09
C ARG A 126 -2.04 16.63 9.30
N ILE A 127 -1.38 15.72 8.61
CA ILE A 127 0.08 15.65 8.50
C ILE A 127 0.48 16.33 7.19
N LEU A 128 0.98 17.55 7.32
CA LEU A 128 1.32 18.40 6.19
C LEU A 128 2.56 17.83 5.47
N CYS A 129 2.53 17.86 4.14
CA CYS A 129 3.64 17.42 3.30
C CYS A 129 4.87 18.27 3.64
N PRO A 130 6.03 17.67 3.98
CA PRO A 130 7.24 18.41 4.33
C PRO A 130 7.76 19.28 3.16
N ARG A 131 7.44 18.91 1.92
CA ARG A 131 7.80 19.70 0.73
C ARG A 131 6.93 20.94 0.52
N PHE A 132 5.63 20.84 0.79
CA PHE A 132 4.65 21.86 0.36
C PHE A 132 3.93 22.56 1.51
N GLY A 133 4.01 22.05 2.73
CA GLY A 133 3.67 22.73 3.98
C GLY A 133 2.18 23.00 4.25
N SER A 134 1.36 23.39 3.28
CA SER A 134 -0.07 23.70 3.49
C SER A 134 -1.02 22.58 3.09
N VAL A 135 -0.54 21.62 2.30
CA VAL A 135 -1.27 20.45 1.82
C VAL A 135 -0.68 19.15 2.34
N THR A 136 -1.48 18.10 2.46
CA THR A 136 -1.03 16.73 2.75
C THR A 136 -0.48 16.06 1.48
N CYS A 137 0.15 14.89 1.62
CA CYS A 137 0.61 14.15 0.44
C CYS A 137 -0.54 13.69 -0.44
N GLY A 138 -1.60 13.16 0.17
CA GLY A 138 -2.81 12.75 -0.56
C GLY A 138 -3.47 13.88 -1.33
N GLU A 139 -3.51 15.09 -0.78
CA GLU A 139 -4.11 16.26 -1.43
C GLU A 139 -3.36 16.68 -2.71
N HIS A 140 -2.02 16.75 -2.67
CA HIS A 140 -1.27 17.12 -3.89
C HIS A 140 -1.14 15.97 -4.90
N ILE A 141 -1.36 14.72 -4.48
CA ILE A 141 -1.47 13.56 -5.37
C ILE A 141 -2.83 13.52 -6.04
N SER A 142 -3.93 13.75 -5.30
CA SER A 142 -5.30 13.60 -5.78
C SER A 142 -5.70 14.65 -6.82
N ILE A 143 -5.07 15.82 -6.79
CA ILE A 143 -5.30 16.88 -7.79
C ILE A 143 -4.67 16.53 -9.15
N GLU A 144 -3.62 15.70 -9.19
CA GLU A 144 -2.84 15.45 -10.42
C GLU A 144 -3.68 14.89 -11.59
N PRO A 145 -4.56 13.88 -11.41
CA PRO A 145 -5.32 13.31 -12.52
C PRO A 145 -6.22 14.33 -13.24
N GLU A 146 -6.87 15.23 -12.50
CA GLU A 146 -7.73 16.26 -13.07
C GLU A 146 -6.91 17.29 -13.87
N LEU A 147 -5.77 17.73 -13.32
CA LEU A 147 -4.87 18.65 -14.02
C LEU A 147 -4.21 18.00 -15.23
N TYR A 148 -3.86 16.72 -15.13
CA TYR A 148 -3.25 15.94 -16.19
C TYR A 148 -4.15 15.80 -17.40
N GLN A 149 -5.45 15.55 -17.17
CA GLN A 149 -6.45 15.49 -18.23
C GLN A 149 -6.76 16.87 -18.81
N THR A 150 -6.78 17.92 -17.99
CA THR A 150 -7.27 19.24 -18.40
C THR A 150 -6.20 20.13 -19.04
N TYR A 151 -5.01 20.22 -18.43
CA TYR A 151 -3.98 21.19 -18.79
C TYR A 151 -2.66 20.56 -19.27
N PHE A 152 -2.47 19.24 -19.08
CA PHE A 152 -1.18 18.61 -19.41
C PHE A 152 -1.16 17.82 -20.72
N GLU A 153 -2.26 17.82 -21.49
CA GLU A 153 -2.37 17.07 -22.77
C GLU A 153 -1.95 15.59 -22.65
N GLY A 154 -2.12 14.98 -21.47
CA GLY A 154 -1.65 13.61 -21.21
C GLY A 154 -0.12 13.46 -21.10
N LYS A 155 0.63 14.53 -20.78
CA LYS A 155 2.10 14.47 -20.58
C LYS A 155 2.49 14.89 -19.17
N ARG A 156 3.26 14.07 -18.46
CA ARG A 156 3.81 14.41 -17.14
C ARG A 156 5.13 15.15 -17.33
N ILE A 157 5.07 16.47 -17.35
CA ILE A 157 6.24 17.35 -17.49
C ILE A 157 6.44 18.11 -16.18
N ALA A 158 7.63 17.99 -15.59
CA ALA A 158 8.02 18.71 -14.39
C ALA A 158 9.48 19.21 -14.50
N PRO A 159 9.82 20.34 -13.87
CA PRO A 159 8.90 21.24 -13.20
C PRO A 159 8.07 22.02 -14.23
N ARG A 160 6.83 22.37 -13.89
CA ARG A 160 5.94 23.16 -14.74
C ARG A 160 5.12 24.14 -13.91
N HIS A 161 4.95 25.36 -14.42
CA HIS A 161 4.15 26.42 -13.81
C HIS A 161 3.16 26.95 -14.83
N ILE A 162 1.87 26.83 -14.55
CA ILE A 162 0.78 27.23 -15.44
C ILE A 162 -0.08 28.27 -14.72
N GLY A 163 -0.28 29.43 -15.35
CA GLY A 163 -1.26 30.40 -14.92
C GLY A 163 -2.55 30.20 -15.70
N VAL A 164 -3.68 30.11 -15.02
CA VAL A 164 -5.00 29.91 -15.63
C VAL A 164 -5.95 31.02 -15.16
N GLU A 165 -6.63 31.66 -16.10
CA GLU A 165 -7.60 32.73 -15.80
C GLU A 165 -8.99 32.16 -15.49
N LEU A 166 -9.89 33.01 -14.95
CA LEU A 166 -11.27 32.63 -14.58
C LEU A 166 -12.09 32.01 -15.72
N ASP A 167 -11.78 32.36 -16.97
CA ASP A 167 -12.38 31.79 -18.19
C ASP A 167 -11.73 30.46 -18.62
N LYS A 168 -10.84 29.91 -17.78
CA LYS A 168 -10.02 28.70 -17.97
C LYS A 168 -8.95 28.84 -19.05
N ARG A 169 -8.71 30.04 -19.57
CA ARG A 169 -7.63 30.26 -20.54
C ARG A 169 -6.27 30.26 -19.83
N GLU A 170 -5.32 29.55 -20.41
CA GLU A 170 -3.91 29.62 -19.99
C GLU A 170 -3.35 31.01 -20.32
N ILE A 171 -2.87 31.71 -19.28
CA ILE A 171 -2.21 33.02 -19.39
C ILE A 171 -0.69 32.91 -19.39
N MET A 172 -0.17 31.79 -18.88
CA MET A 172 1.24 31.41 -19.00
C MET A 172 1.38 29.91 -18.83
N ASP A 173 2.43 29.35 -19.42
CA ASP A 173 2.86 27.97 -19.22
C ASP A 173 4.37 27.90 -19.39
N VAL A 174 5.09 27.57 -18.31
CA VAL A 174 6.54 27.48 -18.30
C VAL A 174 6.98 26.10 -17.84
N TYR A 175 7.73 25.43 -18.70
CA TYR A 175 8.38 24.15 -18.44
C TYR A 175 9.72 24.11 -19.18
N TYR A 176 10.66 23.27 -18.73
CA TYR A 176 12.05 23.20 -19.24
C TYR A 176 12.80 24.54 -19.27
N ALA A 177 12.47 25.47 -18.37
CA ALA A 177 13.24 26.70 -18.23
C ALA A 177 14.69 26.39 -17.81
N LEU A 178 15.65 27.04 -18.48
CA LEU A 178 17.08 26.87 -18.22
C LEU A 178 17.62 27.89 -17.21
N ASP A 179 16.74 28.59 -16.49
CA ASP A 179 17.14 29.49 -15.40
C ASP A 179 15.90 29.90 -14.55
N ILE A 180 16.17 30.32 -13.31
CA ILE A 180 15.13 30.73 -12.34
C ILE A 180 14.49 32.07 -12.74
N GLN A 181 15.23 32.97 -13.38
CA GLN A 181 14.74 34.32 -13.70
C GLN A 181 13.66 34.28 -14.77
N SER A 182 13.81 33.43 -15.78
CA SER A 182 12.80 33.21 -16.82
C SER A 182 11.48 32.72 -16.22
N VAL A 183 11.53 31.81 -15.24
CA VAL A 183 10.32 31.36 -14.53
C VAL A 183 9.70 32.50 -13.71
N LYS A 184 10.50 33.23 -12.92
CA LYS A 184 10.01 34.36 -12.12
C LYS A 184 9.40 35.47 -12.99
N LEU A 185 10.01 35.77 -14.13
CA LEU A 185 9.53 36.77 -15.08
C LEU A 185 8.20 36.36 -15.70
N ALA A 186 8.05 35.10 -16.09
CA ALA A 186 6.79 34.60 -16.62
C ALA A 186 5.67 34.66 -15.59
N ILE A 187 5.95 34.25 -14.33
CA ILE A 187 4.99 34.35 -13.22
C ILE A 187 4.54 35.80 -13.00
N HIS A 188 5.50 36.73 -12.99
CA HIS A 188 5.21 38.14 -12.86
C HIS A 188 4.36 38.67 -14.03
N ALA A 189 4.73 38.36 -15.27
CA ALA A 189 4.01 38.79 -16.47
C ALA A 189 2.57 38.25 -16.51
N GLY A 190 2.37 36.99 -16.12
CA GLY A 190 1.04 36.38 -16.01
C GLY A 190 0.13 37.11 -15.03
N ALA A 191 0.68 37.74 -13.98
CA ALA A 191 -0.11 38.53 -13.03
C ALA A 191 -0.36 39.99 -13.48
N ALA A 192 0.58 40.60 -14.21
CA ALA A 192 0.59 42.03 -14.49
C ALA A 192 -0.47 42.46 -15.53
N ASP A 193 -0.66 41.70 -16.61
CA ASP A 193 -1.47 42.10 -17.77
C ASP A 193 -2.90 41.51 -17.74
N ARG A 194 -3.50 41.47 -16.55
CA ARG A 194 -4.79 40.77 -16.35
C ARG A 194 -6.02 41.65 -16.60
N PRO A 195 -7.09 41.09 -17.20
CA PRO A 195 -8.34 41.80 -17.43
C PRO A 195 -9.18 41.95 -16.14
N TYR A 196 -8.94 41.12 -15.12
CA TYR A 196 -9.68 41.13 -13.86
C TYR A 196 -8.85 41.75 -12.73
N THR A 197 -9.42 42.73 -12.04
CA THR A 197 -8.84 43.27 -10.80
C THR A 197 -9.20 42.35 -9.63
N PRO A 198 -8.21 41.83 -8.87
CA PRO A 198 -8.46 41.09 -7.65
C PRO A 198 -9.37 41.88 -6.70
N ARG A 199 -10.37 41.21 -6.13
CA ARG A 199 -11.21 41.82 -5.09
C ARG A 199 -10.39 41.95 -3.81
N VAL A 200 -10.54 43.09 -3.14
CA VAL A 200 -9.94 43.29 -1.81
C VAL A 200 -10.50 42.23 -0.87
N ASP A 201 -9.61 41.48 -0.25
CA ASP A 201 -10.01 40.50 0.73
C ASP A 201 -10.35 41.18 2.05
N THR A 202 -11.64 41.25 2.38
CA THR A 202 -12.14 41.76 3.68
C THR A 202 -12.28 40.63 4.70
N SER A 203 -11.55 39.52 4.52
CA SER A 203 -11.62 38.33 5.38
C SER A 203 -11.19 38.57 6.82
N GLY A 204 -10.32 39.55 7.08
CA GLY A 204 -9.82 39.89 8.42
C GLY A 204 -10.91 40.27 9.43
N ASP A 205 -12.08 40.68 8.94
CA ASP A 205 -13.23 41.06 9.77
C ASP A 205 -14.23 39.93 10.01
N ARG A 206 -14.00 38.74 9.44
CA ARG A 206 -14.94 37.61 9.55
C ARG A 206 -14.86 36.94 10.91
N SER A 207 -16.02 36.61 11.48
CA SER A 207 -16.08 35.75 12.67
C SER A 207 -15.63 34.32 12.36
N LEU A 208 -15.24 33.55 13.38
CA LEU A 208 -14.87 32.13 13.19
C LEU A 208 -15.96 31.33 12.48
N VAL A 209 -17.24 31.57 12.82
CA VAL A 209 -18.39 30.93 12.17
C VAL A 209 -18.48 31.29 10.68
N GLN A 210 -18.17 32.53 10.30
CA GLN A 210 -18.14 32.95 8.89
C GLN A 210 -16.95 32.33 8.15
N LEU A 211 -15.82 32.08 8.83
CA LEU A 211 -14.67 31.40 8.23
C LEU A 211 -14.93 29.92 7.96
N VAL A 212 -15.82 29.26 8.71
CA VAL A 212 -16.27 27.89 8.38
C VAL A 212 -16.85 27.84 6.96
N ALA A 213 -17.59 28.87 6.53
CA ALA A 213 -18.18 28.97 5.19
C ALA A 213 -17.17 29.36 4.08
N SER A 214 -15.86 29.23 4.33
CA SER A 214 -14.82 29.57 3.35
C SER A 214 -14.13 28.31 2.78
N PRO A 215 -14.01 28.20 1.44
CA PRO A 215 -13.19 27.15 0.82
C PRO A 215 -11.69 27.45 0.88
N ASP A 216 -11.30 28.70 1.17
CA ASP A 216 -9.88 29.08 1.26
C ASP A 216 -9.14 28.33 2.36
N MET A 217 -8.07 27.62 1.97
CA MET A 217 -7.18 26.90 2.87
C MET A 217 -6.68 27.76 4.03
N ALA A 218 -6.37 29.05 3.81
CA ALA A 218 -5.91 29.93 4.89
C ALA A 218 -6.99 30.10 5.99
N HIS A 219 -8.26 30.23 5.60
CA HIS A 219 -9.38 30.31 6.54
C HIS A 219 -9.65 28.98 7.22
N ARG A 220 -9.58 27.86 6.49
CA ARG A 220 -9.71 26.51 7.08
C ARG A 220 -8.64 26.25 8.13
N ARG A 221 -7.40 26.68 7.89
CA ARG A 221 -6.31 26.59 8.86
C ARG A 221 -6.62 27.40 10.13
N ILE A 222 -7.19 28.60 10.02
CA ILE A 222 -7.60 29.39 11.19
C ILE A 222 -8.69 28.65 11.97
N VAL A 223 -9.71 28.11 11.30
CA VAL A 223 -10.80 27.34 11.92
C VAL A 223 -10.24 26.11 12.64
N GLU A 224 -9.35 25.35 12.02
CA GLU A 224 -8.72 24.18 12.62
C GLU A 224 -7.85 24.53 13.83
N GLN A 225 -7.08 25.63 13.75
CA GLN A 225 -6.30 26.10 14.89
C GLN A 225 -7.19 26.57 16.04
N ALA A 226 -8.30 27.25 15.72
CA ALA A 226 -9.28 27.66 16.71
C ALA A 226 -9.97 26.45 17.36
N TYR A 227 -10.27 25.40 16.61
CA TYR A 227 -10.79 24.14 17.15
C TYR A 227 -9.78 23.49 18.11
N SER A 228 -8.52 23.32 17.69
CA SER A 228 -7.48 22.69 18.52
C SER A 228 -7.22 23.45 19.82
N LYS A 229 -7.16 24.79 19.78
CA LYS A 229 -6.84 25.64 20.94
C LYS A 229 -8.06 26.08 21.75
N GLY A 230 -9.24 26.01 21.16
CA GLY A 230 -10.49 26.46 21.76
C GLY A 230 -10.94 25.56 22.90
N ASP A 231 -11.79 26.12 23.75
CA ASP A 231 -12.53 25.37 24.75
C ASP A 231 -13.69 24.59 24.12
N PHE A 232 -14.44 23.87 24.94
CA PHE A 232 -15.60 23.09 24.51
C PHE A 232 -16.62 23.93 23.74
N ALA A 233 -16.93 25.15 24.22
CA ALA A 233 -17.95 26.00 23.62
C ALA A 233 -17.55 26.45 22.20
N VAL A 234 -16.30 26.86 22.01
CA VAL A 234 -15.76 27.22 20.69
C VAL A 234 -15.80 26.02 19.75
N ARG A 235 -15.35 24.85 20.21
CA ARG A 235 -15.35 23.62 19.40
C ARG A 235 -16.75 23.22 18.98
N GLN A 236 -17.71 23.26 19.91
CA GLN A 236 -19.11 22.98 19.66
C GLN A 236 -19.71 23.96 18.65
N GLU A 237 -19.45 25.26 18.80
CA GLU A 237 -19.95 26.30 17.87
C GLU A 237 -19.44 26.07 16.44
N LEU A 238 -18.16 25.72 16.28
CA LEU A 238 -17.57 25.41 14.97
C LEU A 238 -18.22 24.19 14.31
N LEU A 239 -18.46 23.11 15.07
CA LEU A 239 -19.13 21.91 14.55
C LEU A 239 -20.59 22.18 14.19
N GLN A 240 -21.31 22.97 15.01
CA GLN A 240 -22.67 23.40 14.70
C GLN A 240 -22.73 24.33 13.48
N ALA A 241 -21.69 25.15 13.27
CA ALA A 241 -21.58 25.96 12.06
C ALA A 241 -21.40 25.06 10.82
N ALA A 242 -20.53 24.06 10.89
CA ALA A 242 -20.34 23.08 9.82
C ALA A 242 -21.63 22.31 9.51
N ALA A 243 -22.44 21.97 10.52
CA ALA A 243 -23.73 21.32 10.34
C ALA A 243 -24.72 22.13 9.49
N ARG A 244 -24.61 23.46 9.47
CA ARG A 244 -25.51 24.37 8.75
C ARG A 244 -25.02 24.69 7.33
N ILE A 245 -23.79 24.34 6.99
CA ILE A 245 -23.14 24.70 5.72
C ILE A 245 -22.89 23.41 4.94
N HIS A 246 -23.70 23.15 3.91
CA HIS A 246 -23.62 21.92 3.13
C HIS A 246 -22.81 22.06 1.84
N ASP A 247 -22.56 23.28 1.38
CA ASP A 247 -21.89 23.57 0.09
C ASP A 247 -20.36 23.50 0.18
N ILE A 248 -19.80 23.29 1.37
CA ILE A 248 -18.36 23.27 1.60
C ILE A 248 -18.00 22.01 2.38
N ASP A 249 -16.89 21.40 1.97
CA ASP A 249 -16.36 20.24 2.66
C ASP A 249 -15.73 20.62 4.01
N HIS A 250 -16.21 19.98 5.07
CA HIS A 250 -15.75 20.16 6.45
C HIS A 250 -15.11 18.89 7.03
N ILE A 251 -14.75 17.91 6.19
CA ILE A 251 -14.23 16.60 6.59
C ILE A 251 -13.05 16.72 7.57
N ASP A 252 -12.13 17.66 7.40
CA ASP A 252 -10.99 17.85 8.29
C ASP A 252 -11.39 18.24 9.73
N LEU A 253 -12.39 19.12 9.86
CA LEU A 253 -12.92 19.54 11.15
C LEU A 253 -13.70 18.39 11.81
N LEU A 254 -14.53 17.68 11.05
CA LEU A 254 -15.28 16.53 11.52
C LEU A 254 -14.34 15.41 11.99
N ARG A 255 -13.27 15.14 11.22
CA ARG A 255 -12.26 14.13 11.55
C ARG A 255 -11.59 14.43 12.89
N ARG A 256 -11.18 15.68 13.15
CA ARG A 256 -10.59 16.08 14.45
C ARG A 256 -11.53 15.85 15.63
N ALA A 257 -12.83 16.02 15.44
CA ALA A 257 -13.83 15.77 16.48
C ALA A 257 -14.08 14.27 16.70
N LEU A 258 -14.19 13.50 15.61
CA LEU A 258 -14.47 12.07 15.63
C LEU A 258 -13.34 11.25 16.27
N PHE A 259 -12.09 11.63 16.01
CA PHE A 259 -10.89 10.97 16.53
C PHE A 259 -10.30 11.69 17.76
N GLY A 260 -11.02 12.67 18.32
CA GLY A 260 -10.67 13.34 19.56
C GLY A 260 -11.20 12.61 20.79
N ASP A 261 -10.80 13.06 21.98
CA ASP A 261 -11.15 12.42 23.26
C ASP A 261 -12.54 12.84 23.82
N ASP A 262 -13.24 13.76 23.14
CA ASP A 262 -14.49 14.34 23.61
C ASP A 262 -15.71 13.67 22.96
N ALA A 263 -16.44 12.88 23.74
CA ALA A 263 -17.58 12.11 23.26
C ALA A 263 -18.76 12.97 22.77
N GLU A 264 -18.99 14.15 23.39
CA GLU A 264 -20.09 15.03 22.98
C GLU A 264 -19.79 15.71 21.63
N LEU A 265 -18.56 16.20 21.45
CA LEU A 265 -18.12 16.76 20.16
C LEU A 265 -18.08 15.69 19.07
N SER A 266 -17.64 14.47 19.41
CA SER A 266 -17.65 13.33 18.48
C SER A 266 -19.07 12.98 18.03
N ALA A 267 -20.06 12.98 18.94
CA ALA A 267 -21.46 12.75 18.60
C ALA A 267 -22.02 13.81 17.65
N ILE A 268 -21.68 15.09 17.84
CA ILE A 268 -22.07 16.16 16.91
C ILE A 268 -21.45 15.92 15.53
N ALA A 269 -20.14 15.68 15.48
CA ALA A 269 -19.43 15.46 14.22
C ALA A 269 -19.92 14.22 13.47
N PHE A 270 -20.26 13.16 14.21
CA PHE A 270 -20.88 11.96 13.69
C PHE A 270 -22.22 12.25 13.00
N ALA A 271 -23.10 13.01 13.67
CA ALA A 271 -24.39 13.40 13.11
C ALA A 271 -24.24 14.24 11.83
N VAL A 272 -23.27 15.16 11.81
CA VAL A 272 -22.97 15.98 10.63
C VAL A 272 -22.42 15.10 9.50
N LEU A 273 -21.47 14.21 9.79
CA LEU A 273 -20.89 13.30 8.80
C LEU A 273 -21.96 12.45 8.10
N CYS A 274 -22.94 11.95 8.86
CA CYS A 274 -24.04 11.14 8.31
C CYS A 274 -24.95 11.92 7.35
N GLN A 275 -24.94 13.25 7.38
CA GLN A 275 -25.76 14.12 6.53
C GLN A 275 -24.97 14.73 5.35
N THR A 276 -23.64 14.67 5.39
CA THR A 276 -22.77 15.21 4.35
C THR A 276 -22.96 14.49 3.01
N ASN A 277 -22.88 15.26 1.92
CA ASN A 277 -22.95 14.78 0.53
C ASN A 277 -21.69 15.17 -0.25
N SER A 278 -20.51 15.09 0.37
CA SER A 278 -19.20 15.30 -0.26
C SER A 278 -18.58 13.96 -0.62
N GLU A 279 -17.78 13.93 -1.70
CA GLU A 279 -16.99 12.75 -2.06
C GLU A 279 -15.99 12.37 -0.95
N SER A 280 -15.32 13.36 -0.33
CA SER A 280 -14.37 13.11 0.75
C SER A 280 -15.01 12.52 2.01
N ALA A 281 -16.35 12.62 2.14
CA ALA A 281 -17.08 11.97 3.22
C ALA A 281 -16.99 10.44 3.13
N VAL A 282 -16.86 9.87 1.92
CA VAL A 282 -16.74 8.42 1.71
C VAL A 282 -15.51 7.87 2.45
N ASP A 283 -14.37 8.55 2.36
CA ASP A 283 -13.13 8.14 3.03
C ASP A 283 -13.20 8.31 4.55
N LEU A 284 -13.86 9.37 5.03
CA LEU A 284 -14.05 9.57 6.46
C LEU A 284 -15.05 8.56 7.05
N LEU A 285 -16.17 8.27 6.37
CA LEU A 285 -17.11 7.22 6.75
C LEU A 285 -16.41 5.86 6.84
N ALA A 286 -15.60 5.50 5.84
CA ALA A 286 -14.81 4.28 5.85
C ALA A 286 -13.82 4.25 7.03
N ALA A 287 -13.17 5.37 7.34
CA ALA A 287 -12.24 5.45 8.47
C ALA A 287 -12.95 5.30 9.82
N VAL A 288 -14.12 5.94 10.00
CA VAL A 288 -14.91 5.86 11.24
C VAL A 288 -15.45 4.45 11.44
N LEU A 289 -15.90 3.77 10.37
CA LEU A 289 -16.39 2.38 10.44
C LEU A 289 -15.34 1.35 10.90
N ARG A 290 -14.05 1.70 10.90
CA ARG A 290 -12.98 0.88 11.47
C ARG A 290 -12.92 0.95 12.99
N LEU A 291 -13.53 1.96 13.60
CA LEU A 291 -13.58 2.11 15.06
C LEU A 291 -14.54 1.08 15.68
N PRO A 292 -14.24 0.59 16.90
CA PRO A 292 -15.20 -0.20 17.66
C PRO A 292 -16.47 0.63 17.94
N MET A 293 -17.63 0.12 17.53
CA MET A 293 -18.92 0.80 17.70
C MET A 293 -20.07 -0.20 17.77
N SER A 294 -21.21 0.24 18.32
CA SER A 294 -22.43 -0.55 18.38
C SER A 294 -23.07 -0.74 16.99
N ALA A 295 -23.97 -1.70 16.85
CA ALA A 295 -24.75 -1.85 15.62
C ALA A 295 -25.69 -0.65 15.37
N GLU A 296 -26.17 -0.02 16.44
CA GLU A 296 -27.02 1.17 16.39
C GLU A 296 -26.27 2.37 15.82
N ASP A 297 -25.03 2.62 16.28
CA ASP A 297 -24.18 3.68 15.74
C ASP A 297 -23.66 3.36 14.35
N ARG A 298 -23.47 2.08 14.01
CA ARG A 298 -23.00 1.70 12.67
C ARG A 298 -24.03 2.00 11.59
N GLN A 299 -25.32 1.82 11.90
CA GLN A 299 -26.39 1.86 10.90
C GLN A 299 -26.52 3.22 10.16
N PRO A 300 -26.49 4.39 10.84
CA PRO A 300 -26.50 5.69 10.17
C PRO A 300 -25.32 5.92 9.20
N LEU A 301 -24.14 5.39 9.52
CA LEU A 301 -22.97 5.50 8.63
C LEU A 301 -23.17 4.69 7.35
N LEU A 302 -23.76 3.50 7.46
CA LEU A 302 -24.07 2.64 6.31
C LEU A 302 -25.16 3.28 5.44
N GLU A 303 -26.18 3.86 6.04
CA GLU A 303 -27.23 4.61 5.32
C GLU A 303 -26.66 5.83 4.59
N ALA A 304 -25.70 6.53 5.21
CA ALA A 304 -24.98 7.60 4.55
C ALA A 304 -24.22 7.08 3.32
N LEU A 305 -23.42 6.02 3.46
CA LEU A 305 -22.70 5.40 2.34
C LEU A 305 -23.64 4.93 1.21
N GLU A 306 -24.80 4.36 1.55
CA GLU A 306 -25.80 3.95 0.56
C GLU A 306 -26.39 5.15 -0.20
N ARG A 307 -26.71 6.23 0.50
CA ARG A 307 -27.12 7.49 -0.13
C ARG A 307 -26.03 8.00 -1.08
N LEU A 308 -24.78 7.97 -0.63
CA LEU A 308 -23.62 8.41 -1.40
C LEU A 308 -23.32 7.49 -2.61
N SER A 309 -23.75 6.23 -2.56
CA SER A 309 -23.50 5.24 -3.63
C SER A 309 -24.15 5.59 -4.97
N ALA A 310 -25.19 6.43 -4.96
CA ALA A 310 -25.83 6.91 -6.19
C ALA A 310 -24.88 7.78 -7.04
N THR A 311 -23.96 8.49 -6.38
CA THR A 311 -22.97 9.35 -7.03
C THR A 311 -21.60 8.69 -7.11
N TRP A 312 -21.17 8.02 -6.02
CA TRP A 312 -19.85 7.40 -5.92
C TRP A 312 -19.99 5.89 -5.64
N PRO A 313 -19.86 5.02 -6.66
CA PRO A 313 -20.07 3.57 -6.52
C PRO A 313 -19.27 2.92 -5.38
N ARG A 314 -18.06 3.42 -5.10
CA ARG A 314 -17.20 2.96 -4.00
C ARG A 314 -17.90 3.02 -2.63
N ALA A 315 -18.77 4.00 -2.39
CA ALA A 315 -19.53 4.08 -1.15
C ALA A 315 -20.48 2.88 -0.99
N GLY A 316 -21.09 2.43 -2.09
CA GLY A 316 -21.93 1.24 -2.12
C GLY A 316 -21.15 -0.05 -1.86
N ASP A 317 -19.93 -0.16 -2.38
CA ASP A 317 -19.05 -1.30 -2.09
C ASP A 317 -18.71 -1.38 -0.60
N ILE A 318 -18.33 -0.25 0.02
CA ILE A 318 -18.03 -0.19 1.46
C ILE A 318 -19.26 -0.59 2.28
N ALA A 319 -20.44 -0.04 1.97
CA ALA A 319 -21.68 -0.39 2.66
C ALA A 319 -21.99 -1.90 2.53
N THR A 320 -21.83 -2.45 1.33
CA THR A 320 -22.07 -3.88 1.05
C THR A 320 -21.14 -4.77 1.84
N VAL A 321 -19.85 -4.43 1.92
CA VAL A 321 -18.85 -5.15 2.73
C VAL A 321 -19.26 -5.16 4.20
N HIS A 322 -19.55 -3.99 4.78
CA HIS A 322 -19.91 -3.92 6.19
C HIS A 322 -21.22 -4.65 6.51
N ARG A 323 -22.22 -4.63 5.62
CA ARG A 323 -23.44 -5.43 5.78
C ARG A 323 -23.15 -6.92 5.71
N GLY A 324 -22.33 -7.35 4.74
CA GLY A 324 -21.96 -8.76 4.58
C GLY A 324 -21.21 -9.31 5.80
N LEU A 325 -20.36 -8.50 6.43
CA LEU A 325 -19.62 -8.89 7.64
C LEU A 325 -20.48 -8.86 8.91
N ALA A 326 -21.60 -8.14 8.90
CA ALA A 326 -22.51 -8.04 10.05
C ALA A 326 -23.61 -9.11 10.04
N GLN A 327 -23.87 -9.76 8.90
CA GLN A 327 -24.94 -10.73 8.74
C GLN A 327 -24.40 -12.17 8.79
N PRO A 328 -25.13 -13.11 9.42
CA PRO A 328 -24.78 -14.52 9.35
C PRO A 328 -25.02 -15.07 7.94
N SER A 329 -24.24 -16.09 7.54
CA SER A 329 -24.54 -16.85 6.33
C SER A 329 -25.82 -17.67 6.52
N THR A 330 -26.73 -17.57 5.56
CA THR A 330 -27.92 -18.43 5.48
C THR A 330 -27.55 -19.82 4.95
N ALA A 331 -26.54 -19.91 4.08
CA ALA A 331 -26.09 -21.14 3.44
C ALA A 331 -25.29 -22.05 4.39
N LEU A 332 -24.63 -21.47 5.40
CA LEU A 332 -23.75 -22.17 6.32
C LEU A 332 -24.15 -22.01 7.81
N ALA A 333 -25.41 -21.66 8.07
CA ALA A 333 -25.89 -21.35 9.43
C ALA A 333 -25.68 -22.51 10.43
N GLU A 334 -25.75 -23.77 9.97
CA GLU A 334 -25.60 -24.96 10.82
C GLU A 334 -24.13 -25.36 11.05
N GLN A 335 -23.22 -24.88 10.19
CA GLN A 335 -21.80 -25.24 10.18
C GLN A 335 -20.96 -24.24 11.00
N VAL A 336 -21.39 -22.98 11.07
CA VAL A 336 -20.70 -21.93 11.84
C VAL A 336 -20.79 -22.25 13.34
N GLY A 337 -19.62 -22.34 14.00
CA GLY A 337 -19.52 -22.60 15.45
C GLY A 337 -19.56 -24.07 15.85
N ALA A 338 -19.57 -25.01 14.91
CA ALA A 338 -19.72 -26.45 15.16
C ALA A 338 -18.47 -27.18 15.71
N GLY A 339 -17.44 -26.48 16.19
CA GLY A 339 -16.28 -27.15 16.78
C GLY A 339 -15.24 -26.21 17.38
N GLU A 340 -14.59 -26.70 18.45
CA GLU A 340 -13.32 -26.15 18.94
C GLU A 340 -12.21 -26.37 17.89
N PRO A 341 -11.12 -25.58 17.92
CA PRO A 341 -9.98 -25.82 17.04
C PRO A 341 -9.46 -27.25 17.21
N VAL A 342 -9.62 -28.08 16.18
CA VAL A 342 -9.14 -29.47 16.20
C VAL A 342 -7.72 -29.52 15.62
N GLY A 343 -6.88 -30.39 16.18
CA GLY A 343 -5.56 -30.69 15.63
C GLY A 343 -5.62 -31.12 14.16
N SER A 344 -4.54 -30.86 13.41
CA SER A 344 -4.48 -31.16 11.98
C SER A 344 -4.63 -32.66 11.72
N ALA A 345 -5.55 -33.02 10.83
CA ALA A 345 -5.70 -34.39 10.36
C ALA A 345 -4.63 -34.74 9.30
N SER A 346 -4.17 -35.99 9.29
CA SER A 346 -3.25 -36.48 8.27
C SER A 346 -4.02 -37.13 7.11
N TYR A 347 -3.50 -36.97 5.90
CA TYR A 347 -4.01 -37.66 4.72
C TYR A 347 -3.76 -39.16 4.82
N ALA A 348 -4.72 -39.95 4.33
CA ALA A 348 -4.52 -41.39 4.19
C ALA A 348 -3.33 -41.68 3.25
N THR A 349 -2.51 -42.67 3.62
CA THR A 349 -1.36 -43.09 2.81
C THR A 349 -1.80 -43.74 1.50
N HIS A 350 -0.90 -43.82 0.52
CA HIS A 350 -1.23 -44.35 -0.82
C HIS A 350 -1.73 -45.78 -0.72
N VAL A 351 -0.97 -46.59 0.02
CA VAL A 351 -1.28 -47.99 0.31
C VAL A 351 -2.62 -48.12 1.02
N ALA A 352 -2.95 -47.23 1.96
CA ALA A 352 -4.24 -47.27 2.66
C ALA A 352 -5.41 -46.95 1.72
N LEU A 353 -5.24 -46.01 0.79
CA LEU A 353 -6.25 -45.65 -0.20
C LEU A 353 -6.44 -46.73 -1.27
N GLU A 354 -5.36 -47.33 -1.78
CA GLU A 354 -5.43 -48.48 -2.69
C GLU A 354 -6.13 -49.67 -2.03
N SER A 355 -5.73 -50.01 -0.80
CA SER A 355 -6.37 -51.08 -0.05
C SER A 355 -7.85 -50.78 0.23
N ARG A 356 -8.22 -49.51 0.43
CA ARG A 356 -9.62 -49.11 0.58
C ARG A 356 -10.36 -49.29 -0.74
N LEU A 357 -9.77 -48.84 -1.86
CA LEU A 357 -10.36 -48.96 -3.19
C LEU A 357 -10.63 -50.44 -3.53
N GLU A 358 -9.65 -51.32 -3.35
CA GLU A 358 -9.81 -52.77 -3.57
C GLU A 358 -10.95 -53.35 -2.74
N ARG A 359 -11.00 -53.06 -1.43
CA ARG A 359 -12.09 -53.53 -0.56
C ARG A 359 -13.46 -53.02 -1.01
N THR A 360 -13.56 -51.74 -1.36
CA THR A 360 -14.83 -51.14 -1.80
C THR A 360 -15.25 -51.65 -3.18
N ALA A 361 -14.30 -51.94 -4.07
CA ALA A 361 -14.54 -52.55 -5.37
C ALA A 361 -15.08 -53.98 -5.23
N ASP A 362 -14.49 -54.78 -4.34
CA ASP A 362 -14.98 -56.12 -4.03
C ASP A 362 -16.39 -56.10 -3.46
N GLN A 363 -16.69 -55.14 -2.56
CA GLN A 363 -18.03 -54.97 -1.99
C GLN A 363 -19.05 -54.57 -3.06
N ALA A 364 -18.77 -53.56 -3.89
CA ALA A 364 -19.67 -53.18 -4.96
C ALA A 364 -19.83 -54.25 -6.04
N HIS A 365 -18.83 -55.13 -6.23
CA HIS A 365 -18.98 -56.28 -7.11
C HIS A 365 -19.95 -57.32 -6.54
N ARG A 366 -19.93 -57.54 -5.23
CA ARG A 366 -20.87 -58.45 -4.54
C ARG A 366 -22.28 -57.87 -4.46
N GLU A 367 -22.39 -56.56 -4.27
CA GLU A 367 -23.65 -55.84 -4.06
C GLU A 367 -23.78 -54.64 -5.04
N PRO A 368 -23.94 -54.91 -6.35
CA PRO A 368 -23.85 -53.89 -7.40
C PRO A 368 -25.03 -52.91 -7.46
N LEU A 369 -26.10 -53.18 -6.71
CA LEU A 369 -27.27 -52.31 -6.59
C LEU A 369 -27.22 -51.41 -5.34
N ASP A 370 -26.20 -51.55 -4.50
CA ASP A 370 -26.01 -50.69 -3.35
C ASP A 370 -25.34 -49.37 -3.77
N ALA A 371 -26.06 -48.27 -3.57
CA ALA A 371 -25.60 -46.94 -3.94
C ALA A 371 -24.43 -46.45 -3.03
N ASP A 372 -24.37 -46.88 -1.77
CA ASP A 372 -23.33 -46.44 -0.83
C ASP A 372 -21.98 -47.07 -1.17
N HIS A 373 -21.95 -48.33 -1.60
CA HIS A 373 -20.72 -48.96 -2.10
C HIS A 373 -20.17 -48.25 -3.34
N GLN A 374 -21.04 -47.79 -4.25
CA GLN A 374 -20.62 -47.00 -5.41
C GLN A 374 -20.07 -45.63 -5.00
N LEU A 375 -20.64 -44.98 -3.97
CA LEU A 375 -20.10 -43.74 -3.42
C LEU A 375 -18.74 -43.93 -2.75
N ASP A 376 -18.54 -45.03 -2.02
CA ASP A 376 -17.27 -45.32 -1.38
C ASP A 376 -16.15 -45.55 -2.41
N ILE A 377 -16.44 -46.24 -3.51
CA ILE A 377 -15.52 -46.36 -4.65
C ILE A 377 -15.22 -45.00 -5.24
N ALA A 378 -16.26 -44.19 -5.49
CA ALA A 378 -16.08 -42.86 -6.08
C ALA A 378 -15.20 -41.96 -5.20
N GLY A 379 -15.39 -42.01 -3.88
CA GLY A 379 -14.58 -41.30 -2.90
C GLY A 379 -13.12 -41.79 -2.87
N ALA A 380 -12.89 -43.10 -2.98
CA ALA A 380 -11.55 -43.66 -3.03
C ALA A 380 -10.78 -43.25 -4.30
N PHE A 381 -11.43 -43.28 -5.46
CA PHE A 381 -10.84 -42.78 -6.71
C PHE A 381 -10.53 -41.29 -6.64
N LEU A 382 -11.47 -40.47 -6.11
CA LEU A 382 -11.25 -39.04 -5.92
C LEU A 382 -10.03 -38.78 -5.01
N ALA A 383 -9.95 -39.47 -3.87
CA ALA A 383 -8.84 -39.32 -2.92
C ALA A 383 -7.48 -39.69 -3.53
N LEU A 384 -7.42 -40.70 -4.40
CA LEU A 384 -6.21 -41.04 -5.15
C LEU A 384 -5.87 -39.97 -6.21
N ALA A 385 -6.88 -39.41 -6.88
CA ALA A 385 -6.71 -38.46 -7.96
C ALA A 385 -6.12 -37.11 -7.50
N VAL A 386 -6.48 -36.64 -6.30
CA VAL A 386 -6.10 -35.32 -5.78
C VAL A 386 -4.73 -35.28 -5.11
N ARG A 387 -4.01 -36.41 -5.13
CA ARG A 387 -2.69 -36.51 -4.53
C ARG A 387 -1.61 -35.77 -5.31
N PRO A 388 -0.64 -35.13 -4.64
CA PRO A 388 0.48 -34.48 -5.32
C PRO A 388 1.33 -35.41 -6.18
N GLU A 389 1.41 -36.70 -5.83
CA GLU A 389 2.23 -37.68 -6.55
C GLU A 389 1.56 -38.24 -7.81
N ALA A 390 0.26 -38.01 -7.99
CA ALA A 390 -0.47 -38.48 -9.17
C ALA A 390 -0.08 -37.64 -10.40
N SER A 391 0.46 -38.29 -11.44
CA SER A 391 0.69 -37.59 -12.71
C SER A 391 -0.62 -37.03 -13.26
N ALA A 392 -0.59 -35.86 -13.92
CA ALA A 392 -1.80 -35.23 -14.46
C ALA A 392 -2.63 -36.16 -15.37
N ARG A 393 -1.95 -37.05 -16.11
CA ARG A 393 -2.62 -38.07 -16.95
C ARG A 393 -3.31 -39.14 -16.10
N HIS A 394 -2.65 -39.65 -15.06
CA HIS A 394 -3.24 -40.65 -14.17
C HIS A 394 -4.38 -40.06 -13.33
N ALA A 395 -4.20 -38.86 -12.77
CA ALA A 395 -5.24 -38.14 -12.04
C ALA A 395 -6.52 -37.98 -12.88
N ARG A 396 -6.38 -37.64 -14.16
CA ARG A 396 -7.53 -37.50 -15.08
C ARG A 396 -8.33 -38.80 -15.24
N VAL A 397 -7.65 -39.95 -15.36
CA VAL A 397 -8.33 -41.26 -15.45
C VAL A 397 -9.08 -41.57 -14.14
N LEU A 398 -8.43 -41.32 -13.00
CA LEU A 398 -9.05 -41.51 -11.69
C LEU A 398 -10.26 -40.59 -11.47
N PHE A 399 -10.22 -39.35 -11.97
CA PHE A 399 -11.39 -38.46 -11.99
C PHE A 399 -12.52 -39.00 -12.87
N ASP A 400 -12.21 -39.55 -14.04
CA ASP A 400 -13.22 -40.19 -14.90
C ASP A 400 -13.86 -41.41 -14.21
N ASP A 401 -13.07 -42.21 -13.49
CA ASP A 401 -13.56 -43.35 -12.70
C ASP A 401 -14.43 -42.91 -11.51
N ALA A 402 -13.98 -41.90 -10.76
CA ALA A 402 -14.77 -41.29 -9.69
C ALA A 402 -16.11 -40.74 -10.23
N LEU A 403 -16.09 -40.08 -11.40
CA LEU A 403 -17.30 -39.55 -12.04
C LEU A 403 -18.29 -40.66 -12.41
N ARG A 404 -17.79 -41.76 -12.97
CA ARG A 404 -18.62 -42.93 -13.35
C ARG A 404 -19.27 -43.56 -12.12
N ALA A 405 -18.49 -43.85 -11.08
CA ALA A 405 -18.98 -44.46 -9.86
C ALA A 405 -20.00 -43.56 -9.14
N ALA A 406 -19.72 -42.25 -9.02
CA ALA A 406 -20.64 -41.31 -8.38
C ALA A 406 -21.96 -41.14 -9.15
N ARG A 407 -21.92 -41.12 -10.49
CA ARG A 407 -23.15 -41.11 -11.31
C ARG A 407 -23.92 -42.41 -11.19
N LYS A 408 -23.23 -43.54 -11.10
CA LYS A 408 -23.89 -44.82 -10.88
C LYS A 408 -24.60 -44.87 -9.54
N ALA A 409 -23.98 -44.34 -8.48
CA ALA A 409 -24.63 -44.19 -7.19
C ALA A 409 -25.88 -43.29 -7.28
N GLU A 410 -25.79 -42.15 -7.97
CA GLU A 410 -26.93 -41.26 -8.19
C GLU A 410 -28.08 -41.95 -8.95
N GLU A 411 -27.78 -42.74 -9.99
CA GLU A 411 -28.77 -43.56 -10.71
C GLU A 411 -29.41 -44.64 -9.83
N LEU A 412 -28.69 -45.14 -8.83
CA LEU A 412 -29.18 -46.10 -7.83
C LEU A 412 -29.94 -45.42 -6.68
N GLY A 413 -30.08 -44.09 -6.70
CA GLY A 413 -30.86 -43.33 -5.73
C GLY A 413 -30.06 -42.70 -4.59
N ALA A 414 -28.72 -42.68 -4.66
CA ALA A 414 -27.93 -41.93 -3.69
C ALA A 414 -28.30 -40.44 -3.72
N THR A 415 -28.53 -39.87 -2.54
CA THR A 415 -28.83 -38.45 -2.34
C THR A 415 -28.01 -37.90 -1.18
N GLY A 416 -28.06 -36.59 -0.95
CA GLY A 416 -27.36 -35.92 0.15
C GLY A 416 -25.98 -35.39 -0.22
N TRP A 417 -25.27 -34.89 0.78
CA TRP A 417 -24.05 -34.11 0.55
C TRP A 417 -22.90 -34.90 -0.07
N ARG A 418 -22.76 -36.21 0.24
CA ARG A 418 -21.63 -37.05 -0.22
C ARG A 418 -21.60 -37.23 -1.74
N VAL A 419 -22.76 -37.48 -2.36
CA VAL A 419 -22.84 -37.64 -3.83
C VAL A 419 -22.60 -36.30 -4.53
N ASP A 420 -23.18 -35.22 -3.99
CA ASP A 420 -23.03 -33.87 -4.56
C ASP A 420 -21.60 -33.33 -4.37
N SER A 421 -20.92 -33.64 -3.26
CA SER A 421 -19.53 -33.24 -3.02
C SER A 421 -18.57 -33.91 -4.01
N ILE A 422 -18.64 -35.24 -4.16
CA ILE A 422 -17.79 -35.99 -5.09
C ILE A 422 -18.02 -35.52 -6.52
N LEU A 423 -19.28 -35.43 -6.97
CA LEU A 423 -19.61 -34.94 -8.31
C LEU A 423 -19.14 -33.49 -8.50
N GLY A 424 -19.26 -32.64 -7.49
CA GLY A 424 -18.78 -31.25 -7.52
C GLY A 424 -17.27 -31.15 -7.71
N LEU A 425 -16.52 -31.85 -6.85
CA LEU A 425 -15.05 -31.88 -6.85
C LEU A 425 -14.50 -32.46 -8.16
N VAL A 426 -15.03 -33.59 -8.61
CA VAL A 426 -14.60 -34.19 -9.88
C VAL A 426 -14.85 -33.25 -11.06
N ASN A 427 -16.03 -32.62 -11.13
CA ASN A 427 -16.29 -31.62 -12.18
C ASN A 427 -15.34 -30.41 -12.09
N HIS A 428 -14.92 -30.00 -10.88
CA HIS A 428 -13.97 -28.91 -10.70
C HIS A 428 -12.61 -29.26 -11.32
N TYR A 429 -12.01 -30.39 -10.92
CA TYR A 429 -10.72 -30.83 -11.43
C TYR A 429 -10.72 -31.17 -12.93
N MET A 430 -11.88 -31.54 -13.48
CA MET A 430 -12.08 -31.72 -14.92
C MET A 430 -12.36 -30.42 -15.70
N GLY A 431 -12.30 -29.25 -15.04
CA GLY A 431 -12.50 -27.94 -15.67
C GLY A 431 -13.95 -27.57 -15.94
N GLN A 432 -14.93 -28.34 -15.45
CA GLN A 432 -16.37 -28.14 -15.65
C GLN A 432 -16.96 -27.20 -14.58
N ARG A 433 -16.42 -25.97 -14.49
CA ARG A 433 -16.70 -25.00 -13.41
C ARG A 433 -18.19 -24.79 -13.10
N GLY A 434 -19.03 -24.63 -14.13
CA GLY A 434 -20.47 -24.41 -13.93
C GLY A 434 -21.23 -25.62 -13.38
N LYS A 435 -20.79 -26.85 -13.70
CA LYS A 435 -21.37 -28.08 -13.13
C LYS A 435 -20.88 -28.29 -11.70
N ALA A 436 -19.60 -28.06 -11.47
CA ALA A 436 -18.97 -28.14 -10.15
C ALA A 436 -19.70 -27.24 -9.16
N GLN A 437 -19.89 -25.96 -9.51
CA GLN A 437 -20.54 -24.98 -8.65
C GLN A 437 -21.94 -25.41 -8.20
N ARG A 438 -22.81 -25.84 -9.13
CA ARG A 438 -24.18 -26.24 -8.77
C ARG A 438 -24.21 -27.44 -7.82
N ARG A 439 -23.26 -28.36 -7.98
CA ARG A 439 -23.14 -29.54 -7.11
C ARG A 439 -22.59 -29.16 -5.73
N ILE A 440 -21.57 -28.29 -5.68
CA ILE A 440 -21.01 -27.77 -4.42
C ILE A 440 -22.07 -27.00 -3.62
N GLU A 441 -22.81 -26.09 -4.27
CA GLU A 441 -23.90 -25.33 -3.62
C GLU A 441 -24.96 -26.29 -3.05
N ARG A 442 -25.34 -27.34 -3.78
CA ARG A 442 -26.25 -28.38 -3.27
C ARG A 442 -25.66 -29.17 -2.10
N ALA A 443 -24.39 -29.57 -2.19
CA ALA A 443 -23.73 -30.34 -1.13
C ALA A 443 -23.74 -29.57 0.20
N LEU A 444 -23.50 -28.26 0.16
CA LEU A 444 -23.47 -27.41 1.36
C LEU A 444 -24.82 -27.29 2.06
N THR A 445 -25.93 -27.24 1.31
CA THR A 445 -27.27 -27.12 1.93
C THR A 445 -27.64 -28.27 2.85
N VAL A 446 -26.96 -29.42 2.74
CA VAL A 446 -27.22 -30.63 3.52
C VAL A 446 -25.93 -31.21 4.12
N LEU A 447 -24.85 -30.41 4.19
CA LEU A 447 -23.59 -30.82 4.78
C LEU A 447 -23.76 -30.89 6.31
N PRO A 448 -23.54 -32.05 6.97
CA PRO A 448 -23.68 -32.17 8.41
C PRO A 448 -22.72 -31.23 9.14
N ALA A 449 -23.20 -30.64 10.24
CA ALA A 449 -22.34 -29.94 11.19
C ALA A 449 -21.25 -30.88 11.71
N GLY A 450 -20.00 -30.41 11.74
CA GLY A 450 -18.86 -31.20 12.20
C GLY A 450 -18.36 -32.26 11.20
N ALA A 451 -18.80 -32.25 9.94
CA ALA A 451 -18.17 -33.05 8.89
C ALA A 451 -16.67 -32.72 8.81
N ASP A 452 -15.83 -33.73 9.01
CA ASP A 452 -14.40 -33.57 9.31
C ASP A 452 -13.47 -34.22 8.28
N ASP A 453 -14.00 -34.66 7.14
CA ASP A 453 -13.23 -35.31 6.10
C ASP A 453 -12.66 -34.33 5.05
N TRP A 454 -11.80 -34.85 4.18
CA TRP A 454 -11.18 -34.02 3.15
C TRP A 454 -12.20 -33.45 2.14
N ASN A 455 -13.28 -34.18 1.83
CA ASN A 455 -14.28 -33.72 0.87
C ASN A 455 -15.09 -32.54 1.45
N SER A 456 -15.46 -32.58 2.75
CA SER A 456 -16.15 -31.45 3.40
C SER A 456 -15.28 -30.19 3.38
N MET A 457 -13.99 -30.31 3.69
CA MET A 457 -13.02 -29.21 3.55
C MET A 457 -12.97 -28.67 2.12
N ALA A 458 -12.77 -29.53 1.12
CA ALA A 458 -12.60 -29.09 -0.26
C ALA A 458 -13.87 -28.45 -0.84
N VAL A 459 -15.06 -28.91 -0.43
CA VAL A 459 -16.34 -28.29 -0.79
C VAL A 459 -16.47 -26.88 -0.19
N LEU A 460 -16.12 -26.70 1.09
CA LEU A 460 -16.11 -25.39 1.74
C LEU A 460 -15.15 -24.42 1.05
N GLU A 461 -13.93 -24.87 0.72
CA GLU A 461 -12.93 -24.06 0.02
C GLU A 461 -13.42 -23.62 -1.35
N LEU A 462 -13.91 -24.55 -2.18
CA LEU A 462 -14.39 -24.21 -3.52
C LEU A 462 -15.62 -23.29 -3.50
N PHE A 463 -16.46 -23.40 -2.48
CA PHE A 463 -17.57 -22.48 -2.28
C PHE A 463 -17.08 -21.07 -1.94
N ALA A 464 -16.15 -20.95 -0.98
CA ALA A 464 -15.53 -19.68 -0.62
C ALA A 464 -14.85 -19.01 -1.83
N GLN A 465 -14.00 -19.75 -2.55
CA GLN A 465 -13.34 -19.27 -3.77
C GLN A 465 -14.34 -18.86 -4.86
N SER A 466 -15.49 -19.54 -4.94
CA SER A 466 -16.53 -19.16 -5.89
C SER A 466 -17.21 -17.85 -5.53
N ARG A 467 -17.48 -17.60 -4.24
CA ARG A 467 -17.98 -16.31 -3.75
C ARG A 467 -16.96 -15.21 -3.98
N GLU A 468 -15.69 -15.47 -3.68
CA GLU A 468 -14.59 -14.54 -3.89
C GLU A 468 -14.50 -14.10 -5.36
N ALA A 469 -14.47 -15.07 -6.29
CA ALA A 469 -14.40 -14.80 -7.72
C ALA A 469 -15.63 -14.02 -8.23
N ARG A 470 -16.82 -14.25 -7.66
CA ARG A 470 -18.04 -13.51 -7.99
C ARG A 470 -17.95 -12.06 -7.51
N ILE A 471 -17.46 -11.82 -6.29
CA ILE A 471 -17.25 -10.48 -5.73
C ILE A 471 -16.20 -9.72 -6.54
N ARG A 472 -15.01 -10.30 -6.76
CA ARG A 472 -13.94 -9.69 -7.57
C ARG A 472 -14.42 -9.29 -8.95
N ARG A 473 -15.13 -10.19 -9.65
CA ARG A 473 -15.69 -9.91 -10.98
C ARG A 473 -16.75 -8.81 -10.95
N ALA A 474 -17.54 -8.69 -9.88
CA ALA A 474 -18.51 -7.62 -9.73
C ALA A 474 -17.81 -6.27 -9.51
N ALA A 475 -16.81 -6.24 -8.60
CA ALA A 475 -15.99 -5.06 -8.31
C ALA A 475 -15.22 -4.55 -9.55
N GLU A 476 -14.55 -5.44 -10.29
CA GLU A 476 -13.86 -5.11 -11.56
C GLU A 476 -14.80 -4.47 -12.58
N ARG A 477 -16.07 -4.93 -12.60
CA ARG A 477 -17.11 -4.44 -13.52
C ARG A 477 -17.89 -3.27 -12.94
N ARG A 478 -17.54 -2.79 -11.75
CA ARG A 478 -18.26 -1.75 -11.00
C ARG A 478 -19.76 -2.04 -10.91
N ARG A 479 -20.10 -3.30 -10.63
CA ARG A 479 -21.48 -3.76 -10.45
C ARG A 479 -21.72 -4.03 -8.97
N GLN A 480 -22.89 -3.64 -8.49
CA GLN A 480 -23.37 -4.05 -7.18
C GLN A 480 -23.44 -5.57 -7.09
N TRP A 481 -23.14 -6.09 -5.90
CA TRP A 481 -23.19 -7.50 -5.59
C TRP A 481 -23.89 -7.72 -4.24
N PRO A 482 -24.53 -8.88 -4.02
CA PRO A 482 -25.24 -9.14 -2.76
C PRO A 482 -24.29 -9.29 -1.57
N ALA A 483 -24.57 -8.62 -0.46
CA ALA A 483 -23.83 -8.75 0.80
C ALA A 483 -23.74 -10.22 1.29
N GLU A 484 -24.76 -11.03 0.98
CA GLU A 484 -24.81 -12.47 1.27
C GLU A 484 -23.60 -13.24 0.70
N TRP A 485 -23.01 -12.78 -0.41
CA TRP A 485 -21.83 -13.44 -0.95
C TRP A 485 -20.63 -13.34 -0.02
N LEU A 486 -20.49 -12.23 0.71
CA LEU A 486 -19.41 -12.03 1.67
C LEU A 486 -19.70 -12.76 2.99
N SER A 487 -20.95 -12.76 3.48
CA SER A 487 -21.30 -13.55 4.67
C SER A 487 -21.05 -15.04 4.45
N ASP A 488 -21.41 -15.57 3.27
CA ASP A 488 -21.14 -16.95 2.87
C ASP A 488 -19.64 -17.26 2.82
N LEU A 489 -18.85 -16.37 2.23
CA LEU A 489 -17.40 -16.50 2.15
C LEU A 489 -16.76 -16.49 3.54
N GLN A 490 -17.17 -15.55 4.39
CA GLN A 490 -16.70 -15.42 5.77
C GLN A 490 -16.99 -16.70 6.55
N ALA A 491 -18.23 -17.17 6.53
CA ALA A 491 -18.65 -18.38 7.23
C ALA A 491 -17.88 -19.63 6.76
N ALA A 492 -17.63 -19.74 5.44
CA ALA A 492 -16.87 -20.85 4.88
C ALA A 492 -15.41 -20.83 5.38
N PHE A 493 -14.74 -19.68 5.34
CA PHE A 493 -13.36 -19.57 5.82
C PHE A 493 -13.23 -19.69 7.33
N GLU A 494 -14.19 -19.18 8.11
CA GLU A 494 -14.22 -19.40 9.56
C GLU A 494 -14.38 -20.88 9.90
N THR A 495 -15.20 -21.61 9.13
CA THR A 495 -15.32 -23.07 9.28
C THR A 495 -14.01 -23.76 8.91
N LEU A 496 -13.39 -23.39 7.79
CA LEU A 496 -12.08 -23.93 7.35
C LEU A 496 -10.97 -23.67 8.38
N ALA A 497 -10.97 -22.50 9.01
CA ALA A 497 -9.99 -22.12 10.03
C ALA A 497 -10.03 -23.04 11.26
N CYS A 498 -11.16 -23.71 11.54
CA CYS A 498 -11.28 -24.72 12.60
C CYS A 498 -11.30 -26.17 12.08
N HIS A 499 -11.51 -26.38 10.78
CA HIS A 499 -11.67 -27.71 10.17
C HIS A 499 -10.37 -28.54 10.23
N PRO A 500 -10.37 -29.85 10.58
CA PRO A 500 -9.15 -30.65 10.74
C PRO A 500 -8.21 -30.68 9.52
N PHE A 501 -8.79 -30.65 8.32
CA PHE A 501 -8.04 -30.56 7.04
C PHE A 501 -7.82 -29.12 6.53
N GLY A 502 -8.27 -28.10 7.26
CA GLY A 502 -8.04 -26.69 6.92
C GLY A 502 -6.56 -26.33 7.01
N THR A 503 -6.14 -25.34 6.22
CA THR A 503 -4.74 -24.95 6.09
C THR A 503 -4.50 -23.49 6.45
N ASP A 504 -3.27 -23.17 6.84
CA ASP A 504 -2.82 -21.78 7.02
C ASP A 504 -2.90 -20.97 5.72
N GLY A 505 -2.74 -21.62 4.56
CA GLY A 505 -2.97 -21.02 3.23
C GLY A 505 -4.39 -20.49 3.04
N GLN A 506 -5.41 -21.20 3.51
CA GLN A 506 -6.81 -20.75 3.43
C GLN A 506 -7.06 -19.55 4.35
N VAL A 507 -6.49 -19.57 5.56
CA VAL A 507 -6.56 -18.43 6.49
C VAL A 507 -5.89 -17.19 5.89
N ALA A 508 -4.71 -17.36 5.30
CA ALA A 508 -4.00 -16.30 4.62
C ALA A 508 -4.81 -15.70 3.46
N ALA A 509 -5.40 -16.56 2.61
CA ALA A 509 -6.25 -16.11 1.50
C ALA A 509 -7.47 -15.31 2.00
N HIS A 510 -8.09 -15.75 3.10
CA HIS A 510 -9.21 -15.05 3.73
C HIS A 510 -8.79 -13.67 4.28
N HIS A 511 -7.69 -13.63 5.04
CA HIS A 511 -7.10 -12.40 5.55
C HIS A 511 -6.81 -11.39 4.42
N ASP A 512 -6.12 -11.84 3.37
CA ASP A 512 -5.70 -10.98 2.27
C ASP A 512 -6.93 -10.44 1.51
N PHE A 513 -7.93 -11.28 1.27
CA PHE A 513 -9.18 -10.86 0.65
C PHE A 513 -9.95 -9.82 1.48
N LEU A 514 -9.99 -9.97 2.81
CA LEU A 514 -10.61 -8.99 3.70
C LEU A 514 -9.87 -7.65 3.68
N LEU A 515 -8.53 -7.66 3.62
CA LEU A 515 -7.74 -6.43 3.46
C LEU A 515 -8.03 -5.73 2.14
N GLU A 516 -8.12 -6.47 1.04
CA GLU A 516 -8.48 -5.90 -0.27
C GLU A 516 -9.86 -5.23 -0.27
N LEU A 517 -10.81 -5.76 0.51
CA LEU A 517 -12.14 -5.16 0.71
C LEU A 517 -12.15 -3.99 1.72
N GLY A 518 -11.01 -3.67 2.35
CA GLY A 518 -10.90 -2.63 3.37
C GLY A 518 -11.39 -3.04 4.75
N ALA A 519 -11.65 -4.34 4.98
CA ALA A 519 -12.18 -4.90 6.23
C ALA A 519 -11.06 -5.29 7.22
N GLY A 520 -10.19 -4.32 7.55
CA GLY A 520 -8.97 -4.57 8.34
C GLY A 520 -9.21 -5.20 9.72
N ALA A 521 -10.28 -4.82 10.42
CA ALA A 521 -10.60 -5.39 11.74
C ALA A 521 -10.95 -6.89 11.65
N GLN A 522 -11.76 -7.28 10.67
CA GLN A 522 -12.12 -8.68 10.44
C GLN A 522 -10.93 -9.48 9.92
N ALA A 523 -10.08 -8.89 9.07
CA ALA A 523 -8.83 -9.49 8.63
C ALA A 523 -7.93 -9.80 9.84
N ALA A 524 -7.78 -8.85 10.76
CA ALA A 524 -7.02 -9.02 11.99
C ALA A 524 -7.56 -10.17 12.85
N ILE A 525 -8.88 -10.26 13.04
CA ILE A 525 -9.52 -11.36 13.78
C ILE A 525 -9.25 -12.71 13.12
N ALA A 526 -9.37 -12.79 11.79
CA ALA A 526 -9.08 -14.02 11.05
C ALA A 526 -7.62 -14.45 11.20
N LEU A 527 -6.69 -13.49 11.12
CA LEU A 527 -5.26 -13.74 11.31
C LEU A 527 -4.94 -14.19 12.74
N ASP A 528 -5.49 -13.54 13.77
CA ASP A 528 -5.22 -13.89 15.17
C ASP A 528 -5.73 -15.31 15.50
N ARG A 529 -6.94 -15.66 15.02
CA ARG A 529 -7.46 -17.04 15.11
C ARG A 529 -6.57 -18.04 14.36
N GLY A 530 -6.10 -17.65 13.18
CA GLY A 530 -5.15 -18.40 12.38
C GLY A 530 -3.87 -18.73 13.11
N LEU A 531 -3.23 -17.71 13.68
CA LEU A 531 -1.97 -17.84 14.43
C LEU A 531 -2.14 -18.67 15.70
N ALA A 532 -3.28 -18.57 16.38
CA ALA A 532 -3.58 -19.41 17.53
C ALA A 532 -3.57 -20.91 17.18
N ARG A 533 -4.03 -21.26 15.96
CA ARG A 533 -4.05 -22.65 15.47
C ARG A 533 -2.73 -23.07 14.81
N PHE A 534 -2.19 -22.23 13.94
CA PHE A 534 -1.02 -22.52 13.11
C PHE A 534 0.18 -21.71 13.60
N LYS A 535 0.59 -21.93 14.85
CA LYS A 535 1.68 -21.19 15.53
C LYS A 535 3.04 -21.22 14.82
N ASP A 536 3.23 -22.18 13.91
CA ASP A 536 4.46 -22.35 13.12
C ASP A 536 4.36 -21.81 11.68
N SER A 537 3.23 -21.19 11.31
CA SER A 537 2.98 -20.76 9.94
C SER A 537 3.80 -19.51 9.58
N TRP A 538 4.83 -19.72 8.76
CA TRP A 538 5.59 -18.65 8.12
C TRP A 538 4.71 -17.67 7.35
N LEU A 539 3.66 -18.18 6.70
CA LEU A 539 2.73 -17.41 5.89
C LEU A 539 1.92 -16.43 6.74
N LEU A 540 1.40 -16.89 7.88
CA LEU A 540 0.62 -16.05 8.79
C LEU A 540 1.50 -15.07 9.56
N HIS A 541 2.70 -15.49 9.99
CA HIS A 541 3.65 -14.58 10.63
C HIS A 541 4.12 -13.45 9.70
N ASP A 542 4.17 -13.70 8.39
CA ASP A 542 4.43 -12.65 7.41
C ASP A 542 3.36 -11.56 7.39
N ARG A 543 2.08 -11.97 7.41
CA ARG A 543 0.93 -11.06 7.49
C ARG A 543 0.86 -10.34 8.83
N LEU A 544 1.22 -11.01 9.93
CA LEU A 544 1.32 -10.38 11.24
C LEU A 544 2.31 -9.22 11.24
N ARG A 545 3.48 -9.41 10.61
CA ARG A 545 4.48 -8.33 10.44
C ARG A 545 3.94 -7.20 9.58
N GLY A 546 3.31 -7.53 8.45
CA GLY A 546 2.66 -6.56 7.57
C GLY A 546 1.64 -5.71 8.34
N ARG A 547 0.75 -6.35 9.10
CA ARG A 547 -0.25 -5.69 9.95
C ARG A 547 0.40 -4.80 11.01
N ALA A 548 1.38 -5.30 11.74
CA ALA A 548 2.03 -4.52 12.81
C ALA A 548 2.76 -3.28 12.26
N LEU A 549 3.41 -3.42 11.10
CA LEU A 549 4.03 -2.30 10.41
C LEU A 549 2.98 -1.31 9.89
N GLU A 550 1.86 -1.78 9.34
CA GLU A 550 0.75 -0.92 8.92
C GLU A 550 0.13 -0.18 10.11
N SER A 551 -0.09 -0.85 11.24
CA SER A 551 -0.61 -0.23 12.47
C SER A 551 0.38 0.76 13.12
N ALA A 552 1.68 0.51 12.96
CA ALA A 552 2.70 1.48 13.33
C ALA A 552 2.65 2.72 12.42
N LEU A 553 2.38 2.54 11.12
CA LEU A 553 2.22 3.64 10.18
C LEU A 553 0.92 4.41 10.42
N ASP A 554 -0.18 3.75 10.77
CA ASP A 554 -1.50 4.35 10.99
C ASP A 554 -1.71 4.95 12.40
N GLY A 555 -0.74 4.75 13.30
CA GLY A 555 -0.71 5.28 14.67
C GLY A 555 -1.77 4.69 15.61
N SER A 556 -2.48 3.64 15.22
CA SER A 556 -3.48 2.97 16.07
C SER A 556 -2.85 2.23 17.26
N LEU A 557 -1.54 1.91 17.17
CA LEU A 557 -0.79 1.22 18.23
C LEU A 557 0.05 2.17 19.12
N GLU A 558 -0.05 3.48 18.96
CA GLU A 558 0.78 4.47 19.68
C GLU A 558 0.52 4.56 21.19
N ALA A 559 -0.55 3.95 21.73
CA ALA A 559 -0.96 4.19 23.12
C ALA A 559 -0.31 3.28 24.19
N GLY A 560 0.48 2.24 23.84
CA GLY A 560 0.99 1.33 24.88
C GLY A 560 2.26 0.52 24.61
N LEU A 561 2.72 0.39 23.36
CA LEU A 561 3.81 -0.53 23.01
C LEU A 561 5.01 0.14 22.28
N GLY A 562 5.06 1.47 22.25
CA GLY A 562 6.04 2.21 21.46
C GLY A 562 5.69 2.13 19.97
N GLY A 563 5.24 3.24 19.38
CA GLY A 563 4.94 3.30 17.95
C GLY A 563 6.13 2.84 17.10
N GLY A 564 5.87 2.25 15.93
CA GLY A 564 6.93 1.69 15.08
C GLY A 564 7.19 0.20 15.33
N SER A 565 8.45 -0.19 15.15
CA SER A 565 8.95 -1.56 15.33
C SER A 565 8.89 -2.08 16.76
N GLY A 566 8.82 -1.20 17.77
CA GLY A 566 8.62 -1.58 19.17
C GLY A 566 7.33 -2.37 19.41
N GLY A 567 6.26 -2.04 18.66
CA GLY A 567 5.02 -2.81 18.65
C GLY A 567 5.20 -4.24 18.13
N LEU A 568 6.09 -4.46 17.14
CA LEU A 568 6.35 -5.80 16.61
C LEU A 568 7.16 -6.66 17.58
N GLU A 569 8.20 -6.10 18.20
CA GLU A 569 8.97 -6.79 19.25
C GLU A 569 8.07 -7.17 20.43
N ALA A 570 7.17 -6.27 20.85
CA ALA A 570 6.23 -6.53 21.94
C ALA A 570 5.24 -7.68 21.65
N ILE A 571 4.73 -7.76 20.41
CA ILE A 571 3.84 -8.85 19.99
C ILE A 571 4.55 -10.20 20.14
N TYR A 572 5.78 -10.32 19.63
CA TYR A 572 6.54 -11.57 19.71
C TYR A 572 7.01 -11.89 21.14
N ALA A 573 7.32 -10.88 21.95
CA ALA A 573 7.62 -11.07 23.36
C ALA A 573 6.42 -11.67 24.13
N ALA A 574 5.20 -11.19 23.84
CA ALA A 574 3.98 -11.76 24.41
C ALA A 574 3.76 -13.22 23.98
N MET A 575 3.92 -13.53 22.69
CA MET A 575 3.81 -14.90 22.16
C MET A 575 4.87 -15.84 22.76
N LEU A 576 6.11 -15.37 22.95
CA LEU A 576 7.20 -16.14 23.57
C LEU A 576 6.97 -16.44 25.06
N ALA A 577 6.14 -15.64 25.74
CA ALA A 577 5.79 -15.83 27.14
C ALA A 577 4.64 -16.83 27.35
N GLU A 578 3.97 -17.28 26.28
CA GLU A 578 2.92 -18.30 26.37
C GLU A 578 3.51 -19.66 26.84
N PRO A 579 2.82 -20.40 27.73
CA PRO A 579 3.30 -21.71 28.20
C PRO A 579 3.50 -22.74 27.09
N ASP A 580 2.72 -22.62 26.02
CA ASP A 580 2.72 -23.47 24.82
C ASP A 580 3.25 -22.70 23.60
N ALA A 581 4.17 -21.77 23.82
CA ALA A 581 4.90 -21.07 22.77
C ALA A 581 5.60 -22.06 21.82
N SER A 582 5.42 -21.86 20.51
CA SER A 582 6.09 -22.68 19.50
C SER A 582 7.63 -22.57 19.60
N PRO A 583 8.37 -23.67 19.36
CA PRO A 583 9.84 -23.64 19.31
C PRO A 583 10.40 -22.87 18.09
N ASN A 584 9.56 -22.54 17.10
CA ASN A 584 9.94 -21.68 15.98
C ASN A 584 9.75 -20.18 16.28
N LEU A 585 8.98 -19.79 17.32
CA LEU A 585 8.76 -18.39 17.68
C LEU A 585 10.03 -17.57 17.89
N PRO A 586 11.14 -18.09 18.46
CA PRO A 586 12.38 -17.33 18.56
C PRO A 586 12.92 -16.87 17.20
N TRP A 587 12.67 -17.62 16.12
CA TRP A 587 13.09 -17.17 14.79
C TRP A 587 12.30 -15.92 14.38
N PHE A 588 10.98 -15.94 14.56
CA PHE A 588 10.12 -14.82 14.20
C PHE A 588 10.40 -13.58 15.07
N ALA A 589 10.68 -13.78 16.35
CA ALA A 589 11.11 -12.72 17.26
C ALA A 589 12.46 -12.11 16.84
N GLY A 590 13.42 -12.96 16.42
CA GLY A 590 14.71 -12.47 15.91
C GLY A 590 14.55 -11.59 14.68
N TYR A 591 13.68 -11.99 13.75
CA TYR A 591 13.35 -11.18 12.58
C TYR A 591 12.67 -9.85 12.96
N ALA A 592 11.79 -9.86 13.97
CA ALA A 592 11.16 -8.64 14.46
C ALA A 592 12.19 -7.64 15.04
N SER A 593 13.11 -8.10 15.89
CA SER A 593 14.19 -7.26 16.42
C SER A 593 15.13 -6.77 15.32
N PHE A 594 15.40 -7.58 14.29
CA PHE A 594 16.19 -7.16 13.12
C PHE A 594 15.53 -6.00 12.38
N VAL A 595 14.24 -6.10 12.04
CA VAL A 595 13.47 -5.00 11.43
C VAL A 595 13.44 -3.78 12.35
N ALA A 596 13.38 -3.99 13.67
CA ALA A 596 13.41 -2.90 14.62
C ALA A 596 14.72 -2.12 14.61
N ALA A 597 15.84 -2.84 14.55
CA ALA A 597 17.16 -2.24 14.43
C ALA A 597 17.30 -1.39 13.17
N GLU A 598 16.78 -1.85 12.03
CA GLU A 598 16.81 -1.10 10.77
C GLU A 598 15.96 0.17 10.82
N TYR A 599 14.79 0.10 11.45
CA TYR A 599 13.94 1.27 11.66
C TYR A 599 14.65 2.31 12.55
N LEU A 600 15.25 1.89 13.66
CA LEU A 600 16.01 2.75 14.56
C LEU A 600 17.23 3.38 13.87
N ARG A 601 17.93 2.60 13.04
CA ARG A 601 19.06 3.10 12.24
C ARG A 601 18.61 4.19 11.25
N ARG A 602 17.48 4.02 10.57
CA ARG A 602 16.90 5.08 9.70
C ARG A 602 16.53 6.33 10.48
N ALA A 603 16.12 6.19 11.73
CA ALA A 603 15.79 7.29 12.62
C ALA A 603 17.03 7.98 13.23
N GLY A 604 18.25 7.48 12.98
CA GLY A 604 19.48 8.01 13.56
C GLY A 604 19.73 7.57 15.01
N ALA A 605 18.97 6.60 15.52
CA ALA A 605 19.08 6.07 16.88
C ALA A 605 20.08 4.89 16.91
N ALA A 606 21.37 5.21 16.73
CA ALA A 606 22.41 4.21 16.50
C ALA A 606 22.62 3.26 17.70
N ALA A 607 22.62 3.78 18.94
CA ALA A 607 22.79 2.95 20.13
C ALA A 607 21.64 1.94 20.29
N GLU A 608 20.39 2.42 20.18
CA GLU A 608 19.21 1.56 20.27
C GLU A 608 19.15 0.54 19.11
N ALA A 609 19.60 0.92 17.92
CA ALA A 609 19.73 0.00 16.78
C ALA A 609 20.73 -1.12 17.06
N GLY A 610 21.88 -0.80 17.68
CA GLY A 610 22.88 -1.77 18.09
C GLY A 610 22.31 -2.80 19.07
N GLU A 611 21.63 -2.35 20.13
CA GLU A 611 20.96 -3.23 21.09
C GLU A 611 19.89 -4.12 20.44
N ALA A 612 19.16 -3.59 19.46
CA ALA A 612 18.15 -4.36 18.72
C ALA A 612 18.78 -5.44 17.82
N TYR A 613 19.92 -5.18 17.17
CA TYR A 613 20.66 -6.22 16.44
C TYR A 613 21.17 -7.33 17.37
N GLU A 614 21.68 -6.99 18.55
CA GLU A 614 22.11 -7.98 19.55
C GLU A 614 20.95 -8.87 20.02
N ARG A 615 19.79 -8.27 20.30
CA ARG A 615 18.56 -9.04 20.61
C ARG A 615 18.17 -9.97 19.46
N ALA A 616 18.22 -9.47 18.22
CA ALA A 616 17.92 -10.27 17.04
C ALA A 616 18.83 -11.51 16.95
N MET A 617 20.14 -11.32 17.11
CA MET A 617 21.12 -12.41 17.08
C MET A 617 20.86 -13.45 18.19
N ALA A 618 20.59 -13.01 19.42
CA ALA A 618 20.27 -13.90 20.54
C ALA A 618 19.02 -14.76 20.26
N HIS A 619 17.98 -14.15 19.66
CA HIS A 619 16.78 -14.86 19.24
C HIS A 619 17.04 -15.89 18.14
N PHE A 620 17.84 -15.54 17.12
CA PHE A 620 18.21 -16.46 16.05
C PHE A 620 19.07 -17.63 16.54
N GLU A 621 19.99 -17.42 17.48
CA GLU A 621 20.77 -18.48 18.11
C GLU A 621 19.87 -19.42 18.94
N ARG A 622 18.92 -18.87 19.69
CA ARG A 622 17.90 -19.66 20.39
C ARG A 622 17.09 -20.49 19.39
N ALA A 623 16.67 -19.92 18.27
CA ALA A 623 15.93 -20.63 17.23
C ALA A 623 16.73 -21.78 16.61
N ALA A 624 18.01 -21.54 16.28
CA ALA A 624 18.91 -22.55 15.72
C ALA A 624 19.20 -23.70 16.69
N THR A 625 19.15 -23.41 18.00
CA THR A 625 19.34 -24.40 19.07
C THR A 625 18.07 -25.23 19.29
N GLN A 626 16.90 -24.59 19.33
CA GLN A 626 15.63 -25.27 19.58
C GLN A 626 15.14 -26.08 18.38
N VAL A 627 15.33 -25.57 17.17
CA VAL A 627 14.92 -26.21 15.92
C VAL A 627 16.11 -26.23 14.97
N PRO A 628 16.90 -27.32 14.91
CA PRO A 628 18.11 -27.38 14.10
C PRO A 628 17.92 -27.08 12.60
N LYS A 629 16.71 -27.33 12.06
CA LYS A 629 16.34 -26.98 10.68
C LYS A 629 16.45 -25.46 10.41
N ASN A 630 16.29 -24.62 11.44
CA ASN A 630 16.37 -23.17 11.30
C ASN A 630 17.80 -22.65 11.26
N ARG A 631 18.83 -23.47 11.59
CA ARG A 631 20.23 -23.03 11.72
C ARG A 631 20.73 -22.25 10.51
N SER A 632 20.57 -22.80 9.31
CA SER A 632 21.05 -22.13 8.09
C SER A 632 20.39 -20.76 7.88
N SER A 633 19.10 -20.62 8.17
CA SER A 633 18.40 -19.34 8.07
C SER A 633 18.78 -18.38 9.21
N SER A 634 18.89 -18.87 10.44
CA SER A 634 19.37 -18.09 11.58
C SER A 634 20.78 -17.55 11.33
N ASP A 635 21.71 -18.38 10.87
CA ASP A 635 23.10 -17.99 10.57
C ASP A 635 23.16 -16.92 9.48
N HIS A 636 22.26 -17.00 8.48
CA HIS A 636 22.12 -15.98 7.46
C HIS A 636 21.72 -14.62 8.05
N TYR A 637 20.66 -14.56 8.87
CA TYR A 637 20.22 -13.28 9.46
C TYR A 637 21.16 -12.75 10.54
N ILE A 638 21.85 -13.63 11.29
CA ILE A 638 22.93 -13.22 12.20
C ILE A 638 24.05 -12.55 11.41
N ALA A 639 24.49 -13.15 10.30
CA ALA A 639 25.52 -12.54 9.45
C ALA A 639 25.11 -11.16 8.93
N LEU A 640 23.83 -10.97 8.54
CA LEU A 640 23.32 -9.66 8.13
C LEU A 640 23.31 -8.65 9.29
N ALA A 641 22.90 -9.06 10.49
CA ALA A 641 22.92 -8.19 11.68
C ALA A 641 24.34 -7.71 12.02
N ILE A 642 25.32 -8.62 12.00
CA ILE A 642 26.74 -8.31 12.22
C ILE A 642 27.25 -7.33 11.15
N ALA A 643 26.90 -7.54 9.87
CA ALA A 643 27.29 -6.63 8.80
C ALA A 643 26.65 -5.23 8.93
N ALA A 644 25.42 -5.16 9.44
CA ALA A 644 24.76 -3.89 9.72
C ALA A 644 25.44 -3.13 10.86
N GLN A 645 25.85 -3.83 11.94
CA GLN A 645 26.69 -3.25 12.99
C GLN A 645 28.03 -2.77 12.44
N ALA A 646 28.67 -3.54 11.55
CA ALA A 646 29.90 -3.14 10.89
C ALA A 646 29.74 -1.85 10.08
N ARG A 647 28.58 -1.70 9.43
CA ARG A 647 28.26 -0.49 8.67
C ARG A 647 28.04 0.72 9.57
N MET A 648 27.44 0.54 10.74
CA MET A 648 27.31 1.61 11.75
C MET A 648 28.69 2.03 12.28
N ALA A 649 29.55 1.08 12.63
CA ALA A 649 30.93 1.35 13.05
C ALA A 649 31.72 2.10 11.96
N LEU A 650 31.53 1.75 10.68
CA LEU A 650 32.11 2.48 9.55
C LEU A 650 31.61 3.93 9.48
N GLU A 651 30.30 4.15 9.67
CA GLU A 651 29.67 5.48 9.66
C GLU A 651 30.18 6.36 10.83
N GLU A 652 30.55 5.75 11.96
CA GLU A 652 31.16 6.40 13.13
C GLU A 652 32.69 6.57 13.05
N GLY A 653 33.33 6.05 12.00
CA GLY A 653 34.79 6.11 11.82
C GLY A 653 35.57 5.08 12.64
N GLN A 654 34.91 4.06 13.19
CA GLN A 654 35.51 2.97 13.96
C GLN A 654 35.98 1.85 13.01
N TYR A 655 36.98 2.13 12.17
CA TYR A 655 37.32 1.24 11.05
C TYR A 655 37.83 -0.15 11.45
N HIS A 656 38.56 -0.27 12.57
CA HIS A 656 39.04 -1.57 13.07
C HIS A 656 37.88 -2.48 13.49
N GLU A 657 36.86 -1.90 14.13
CA GLU A 657 35.66 -2.61 14.55
C GLU A 657 34.81 -3.01 13.35
N ALA A 658 34.57 -2.07 12.42
CA ALA A 658 33.90 -2.34 11.16
C ALA A 658 34.57 -3.48 10.37
N HIS A 659 35.90 -3.51 10.35
CA HIS A 659 36.67 -4.58 9.72
C HIS A 659 36.42 -5.92 10.41
N GLY A 660 36.57 -6.00 11.74
CA GLY A 660 36.36 -7.22 12.50
C GLY A 660 34.96 -7.80 12.31
N LEU A 661 33.93 -6.95 12.40
CA LEU A 661 32.54 -7.35 12.21
C LEU A 661 32.26 -7.85 10.78
N LEU A 662 32.83 -7.24 9.74
CA LEU A 662 32.66 -7.74 8.37
C LEU A 662 33.29 -9.13 8.18
N LEU A 663 34.48 -9.37 8.74
CA LEU A 663 35.10 -10.70 8.69
C LEU A 663 34.26 -11.73 9.46
N GLU A 664 33.70 -11.36 10.61
CA GLU A 664 32.81 -12.22 11.38
C GLU A 664 31.53 -12.56 10.61
N SER A 665 30.90 -11.56 9.97
CA SER A 665 29.72 -11.74 9.12
C SER A 665 30.00 -12.74 7.98
N PHE A 666 31.10 -12.55 7.25
CA PHE A 666 31.51 -13.45 6.17
C PHE A 666 31.81 -14.85 6.68
N GLY A 667 32.45 -14.98 7.85
CA GLY A 667 32.72 -16.26 8.49
C GLY A 667 31.45 -16.99 8.94
N ARG A 668 30.42 -16.25 9.40
CA ARG A 668 29.17 -16.84 9.88
C ARG A 668 28.31 -17.40 8.76
N SER A 669 28.13 -16.64 7.67
CA SER A 669 27.36 -17.10 6.51
C SER A 669 27.86 -16.41 5.23
N PRO A 670 28.82 -17.02 4.49
CA PRO A 670 29.37 -16.42 3.28
C PRO A 670 28.31 -16.08 2.21
N GLY A 671 27.25 -16.89 2.12
CA GLY A 671 26.14 -16.66 1.19
C GLY A 671 25.33 -15.40 1.49
N ALA A 672 25.32 -14.92 2.74
CA ALA A 672 24.62 -13.69 3.12
C ALA A 672 25.30 -12.43 2.56
N ALA A 673 26.57 -12.51 2.17
CA ALA A 673 27.37 -11.33 1.83
C ALA A 673 26.83 -10.52 0.62
N GLY A 674 26.12 -11.18 -0.30
CA GLY A 674 25.46 -10.55 -1.45
C GLY A 674 23.98 -10.22 -1.27
N HIS A 675 23.40 -10.52 -0.10
CA HIS A 675 21.98 -10.25 0.17
C HIS A 675 21.78 -8.83 0.72
N LEU A 676 20.67 -8.21 0.33
CA LEU A 676 20.30 -6.89 0.81
C LEU A 676 19.73 -6.99 2.22
N ASP A 677 20.16 -6.08 3.09
CA ASP A 677 19.42 -5.73 4.29
C ASP A 677 18.17 -4.91 3.93
N GLY A 678 17.33 -4.62 4.91
CA GLY A 678 16.16 -3.77 4.75
C GLY A 678 16.51 -2.30 4.50
N LEU A 679 17.78 -1.89 4.46
CA LEU A 679 18.24 -0.58 4.02
C LEU A 679 18.79 -0.60 2.59
N ASN A 680 18.61 -1.71 1.86
CA ASN A 680 19.14 -1.95 0.52
C ASN A 680 20.68 -1.88 0.45
N LEU A 681 21.36 -2.30 1.51
CA LEU A 681 22.81 -2.44 1.54
C LEU A 681 23.18 -3.92 1.64
N THR A 682 24.19 -4.34 0.90
CA THR A 682 24.79 -5.66 1.09
C THR A 682 26.03 -5.57 1.98
N PRO A 683 26.38 -6.64 2.71
CA PRO A 683 27.68 -6.72 3.40
C PRO A 683 28.87 -6.43 2.48
N VAL A 684 28.84 -6.88 1.21
CA VAL A 684 29.86 -6.56 0.21
C VAL A 684 29.93 -5.05 -0.11
N MET A 685 28.81 -4.35 -0.20
CA MET A 685 28.80 -2.88 -0.40
C MET A 685 29.45 -2.18 0.79
N SER A 686 29.15 -2.61 2.02
CA SER A 686 29.77 -2.08 3.24
C SER A 686 31.28 -2.35 3.27
N ALA A 687 31.72 -3.56 2.89
CA ALA A 687 33.13 -3.90 2.80
C ALA A 687 33.89 -3.07 1.76
N LYS A 688 33.31 -2.84 0.58
CA LYS A 688 33.92 -1.97 -0.45
C LYS A 688 34.05 -0.52 0.04
N ALA A 689 33.02 0.00 0.69
CA ALA A 689 33.08 1.34 1.29
C ALA A 689 34.16 1.43 2.38
N LEU A 690 34.32 0.38 3.21
CA LEU A 690 35.37 0.32 4.21
C LEU A 690 36.77 0.24 3.58
N LEU A 691 36.97 -0.57 2.53
CA LEU A 691 38.24 -0.66 1.79
C LEU A 691 38.72 0.70 1.30
N GLU A 692 37.83 1.49 0.70
CA GLU A 692 38.16 2.83 0.23
C GLU A 692 38.61 3.76 1.39
N ARG A 693 37.98 3.63 2.56
CA ARG A 693 38.35 4.42 3.75
C ARG A 693 39.68 3.97 4.34
N LEU A 694 39.87 2.67 4.54
CA LEU A 694 41.11 2.09 5.07
C LEU A 694 42.32 2.43 4.20
N ALA A 695 42.18 2.32 2.87
CA ALA A 695 43.25 2.66 1.93
C ALA A 695 43.60 4.15 2.00
N LYS A 696 42.60 5.03 2.14
CA LYS A 696 42.82 6.48 2.28
C LYS A 696 43.55 6.84 3.58
N GLU A 697 43.34 6.06 4.64
CA GLU A 697 43.94 6.31 5.96
C GLU A 697 45.25 5.54 6.19
N GLY A 698 45.70 4.73 5.23
CA GLY A 698 46.99 4.03 5.30
C GLY A 698 46.97 2.76 6.14
N HIS A 699 45.81 2.12 6.33
CA HIS A 699 45.68 0.86 7.07
C HIS A 699 45.89 -0.36 6.15
N GLU A 700 47.10 -0.52 5.61
CA GLU A 700 47.41 -1.51 4.56
C GLU A 700 47.11 -2.97 4.98
N ASP A 701 47.40 -3.34 6.23
CA ASP A 701 47.14 -4.69 6.74
C ASP A 701 45.64 -5.06 6.73
N LEU A 702 44.78 -4.09 7.11
CA LEU A 702 43.33 -4.28 7.11
C LEU A 702 42.75 -4.32 5.68
N VAL A 703 43.34 -3.53 4.77
CA VAL A 703 42.97 -3.58 3.34
C VAL A 703 43.24 -4.97 2.78
N ALA A 704 44.45 -5.51 3.01
CA ALA A 704 44.84 -6.82 2.50
C ALA A 704 43.94 -7.93 3.06
N SER A 705 43.68 -7.93 4.37
CA SER A 705 42.84 -8.95 5.02
C SER A 705 41.38 -8.90 4.53
N LEU A 706 40.79 -7.70 4.39
CA LEU A 706 39.42 -7.57 3.91
C LEU A 706 39.27 -7.89 2.42
N GLN A 707 40.29 -7.59 1.60
CA GLN A 707 40.34 -8.01 0.19
C GLN A 707 40.38 -9.53 0.07
N GLU A 708 41.25 -10.19 0.82
CA GLU A 708 41.34 -11.66 0.86
C GLU A 708 39.99 -12.28 1.27
N ALA A 709 39.34 -11.73 2.30
CA ALA A 709 38.03 -12.19 2.74
C ALA A 709 36.95 -12.03 1.65
N LEU A 710 36.95 -10.92 0.92
CA LEU A 710 36.05 -10.70 -0.22
C LEU A 710 36.32 -11.68 -1.37
N GLU A 711 37.58 -11.97 -1.67
CA GLU A 711 37.96 -12.91 -2.74
C GLU A 711 37.52 -14.35 -2.44
N ASN A 712 37.48 -14.72 -1.15
CA ASN A 712 37.04 -16.03 -0.67
C ASN A 712 35.51 -16.21 -0.63
N LEU A 713 34.72 -15.16 -0.88
CA LEU A 713 33.26 -15.28 -0.96
C LEU A 713 32.80 -16.03 -2.22
N PRO A 714 31.63 -16.71 -2.17
CA PRO A 714 31.00 -17.28 -3.36
C PRO A 714 30.85 -16.25 -4.49
N GLU A 715 30.95 -16.69 -5.74
CA GLU A 715 30.85 -15.80 -6.90
C GLU A 715 29.52 -15.04 -6.92
N GLU A 716 28.42 -15.75 -6.64
CA GLU A 716 27.07 -15.19 -6.60
C GLU A 716 26.92 -14.09 -5.53
N ALA A 717 27.64 -14.21 -4.42
CA ALA A 717 27.59 -13.22 -3.33
C ALA A 717 28.36 -11.93 -3.66
N ARG A 718 29.25 -11.96 -4.66
CA ARG A 718 30.05 -10.80 -5.10
C ARG A 718 29.38 -10.02 -6.24
N GLU A 719 28.35 -10.58 -6.85
CA GLU A 719 27.59 -9.92 -7.90
C GLU A 719 26.92 -8.65 -7.37
N ALA A 720 26.85 -7.62 -8.21
CA ALA A 720 26.09 -6.44 -7.86
C ALA A 720 24.60 -6.79 -7.74
N PRO A 721 23.85 -6.13 -6.83
CA PRO A 721 22.40 -6.32 -6.72
C PRO A 721 21.70 -6.11 -8.07
N GLU A 722 20.57 -6.76 -8.27
CA GLU A 722 19.82 -6.68 -9.54
C GLU A 722 19.53 -5.24 -9.98
N PHE A 723 19.18 -4.35 -9.05
CA PHE A 723 18.92 -2.94 -9.37
C PHE A 723 20.17 -2.21 -9.93
N GLU A 724 21.37 -2.58 -9.50
CA GLU A 724 22.63 -2.02 -10.02
C GLU A 724 23.04 -2.67 -11.36
N ARG A 725 22.80 -3.98 -11.53
CA ARG A 725 23.06 -4.69 -12.79
C ARG A 725 22.17 -4.17 -13.91
N ASN A 726 20.89 -3.98 -13.61
CA ASN A 726 19.91 -3.45 -14.56
C ASN A 726 20.21 -1.98 -14.90
N ALA A 727 20.75 -1.19 -13.96
CA ALA A 727 21.19 0.18 -14.25
C ALA A 727 22.39 0.24 -15.23
N ARG A 728 23.27 -0.78 -15.24
CA ARG A 728 24.43 -0.84 -16.15
C ARG A 728 24.11 -1.43 -17.54
N GLY A 729 22.96 -2.08 -17.71
CA GLY A 729 22.54 -2.73 -18.96
C GLY A 729 21.30 -2.11 -19.63
N GLN A 730 20.55 -1.25 -18.94
CA GLN A 730 19.48 -0.48 -19.58
C GLN A 730 20.07 0.60 -20.47
N GLU A 731 20.24 0.22 -21.72
CA GLU A 731 20.24 1.11 -22.86
C GLU A 731 19.19 2.23 -22.59
N PRO A 732 19.56 3.53 -22.59
CA PRO A 732 18.70 4.61 -22.12
C PRO A 732 17.31 4.44 -22.70
N SER A 733 16.26 4.72 -21.89
CA SER A 733 14.88 4.54 -22.32
C SER A 733 14.70 5.10 -23.73
N ARG A 734 13.77 4.53 -24.50
CA ARG A 734 13.52 4.95 -25.90
C ARG A 734 13.35 6.48 -26.03
N ASP A 735 12.92 7.14 -24.96
CA ASP A 735 12.81 8.60 -24.85
C ASP A 735 14.15 9.30 -24.58
N ALA A 736 15.01 8.77 -23.71
CA ALA A 736 16.35 9.31 -23.47
C ALA A 736 17.25 9.27 -24.73
N ARG A 737 17.06 8.28 -25.62
CA ARG A 737 17.74 8.22 -26.93
C ARG A 737 17.19 9.16 -27.99
N ARG A 738 15.96 9.67 -27.81
CA ARG A 738 15.32 10.56 -28.79
C ARG A 738 15.74 12.03 -28.64
N PHE A 739 16.28 12.40 -27.47
CA PHE A 739 16.67 13.78 -27.15
C PHE A 739 18.16 13.97 -26.82
N GLY A 740 18.93 12.88 -26.72
CA GLY A 740 20.41 12.93 -26.64
C GLY A 740 21.06 13.01 -28.02
N GLY A 741 20.97 14.16 -28.67
CA GLY A 741 21.66 14.41 -29.94
C GLY A 741 23.09 14.90 -29.75
N GLY A 742 24.07 14.05 -30.10
CA GLY A 742 25.38 14.48 -30.60
C GLY A 742 26.58 14.19 -29.69
N ARG A 743 27.45 13.28 -30.15
CA ARG A 743 28.90 13.44 -29.97
C ARG A 743 29.38 14.70 -30.68
#